data_AF-A0A7J6ANQ9-F1
#
_entry.id   AF-A0A7J6ANQ9-F1
#
_cell.length_a   1.000
_cell.length_b   1.000
_cell.length_c   1.000
_cell.angle_alpha   90.00
_cell.angle_beta   90.00
_cell.angle_gamma   90.00
#
_symmetry.space_group_name_H-M   'P 1'
#
loop_
_entity.id
_entity.type
_entity.pdbx_description
1 polymer ?
#
loop_
_entity_poly.entity_id
_entity_poly.type
_entity_poly.pdbx_seq_one_letter_code
_entity_poly.pdbx_strand_id
1 'polypeptide(L)'
;MAHQPMAPVNTGYSVAVLEFKKNLLEMLKVRKDEQPSQIPEFLQWISSLWSAVKFENFIFSFRNTLVACAYENLCREFSEWEWSFRRHILSLFASAETQISNTESSSIDEVVEALQNNSHKEIAVQTKEITEKLKVYYKRKDCNVHLVEKYKADFINSIKSLESEMKHEVRKKLEAAAEKRRNTEKVEEIENNQAAMIECKVRQLLQNYKDRNDAVSDDDLTADFERMWHREMANITGLKEKDVPADVLKQLRASLGNRQVMEDLQGIKNLTQCGRKEFQVEEKHVNNYSKIKGCCTSNFAKQSLENVAVEVINSCTRMIEHFTQSKSDYQDTFTKDVLEEIDAQLNKSGSKINTKFELDIKLYICGIASRKFTEMHRKYITEQDPLNHVQKFKSQYLSDFIDLYRERDQCQRKARDFTQLCLKPAVTEYINQSFGTDIVDAVLENNTSEYSSRALFQYTILKELLDKSNFSDFVEYILHYENYIKDWIYNHIIKCFSKDISLQELKMKKLDRVIKKITNTVEASKLEANGSPLTNNVEGTTILIQNFCKAMSDVISISMSTVERVLFQNTSCCDPFTKSLYECIDDLKQEIAKEISESTLITETLKTVSVKPQDELFKRVFGCGVQCPFCKTPCEAGGKEHQLHFAAVHRPQGLAMYKHIKTDILFEEICTSSVHGNGKFQNCETNFKPHPYKDYRKYYPDWHIAPDMSIQASDYWKYVLVTFNKQFAEKYEALPAVYPDAWNRITKDQALISLKYVFNIQ
;
A
#
# COMPACT_ATOMS: atom_id res chain seq x y z
N MET A 1 38.45 -12.71 76.71
CA MET A 1 39.60 -12.92 75.82
C MET A 1 39.92 -11.57 75.18
N ALA A 2 41.00 -10.92 75.62
CA ALA A 2 41.45 -9.66 75.06
C ALA A 2 41.93 -9.92 73.63
N HIS A 3 41.36 -9.21 72.65
CA HIS A 3 41.91 -9.17 71.31
C HIS A 3 43.35 -8.63 71.39
N GLN A 4 44.31 -9.41 70.90
CA GLN A 4 45.65 -8.91 70.64
C GLN A 4 45.54 -7.62 69.80
N PRO A 5 46.31 -6.56 70.13
CA PRO A 5 46.36 -5.40 69.26
C PRO A 5 46.89 -5.88 67.91
N MET A 6 46.09 -5.69 66.85
CA MET A 6 46.56 -5.95 65.49
C MET A 6 47.89 -5.21 65.32
N ALA A 7 48.95 -5.95 64.96
CA ALA A 7 50.25 -5.37 64.66
C ALA A 7 50.03 -4.16 63.75
N PRO A 8 50.72 -3.02 63.98
CA PRO A 8 50.52 -1.82 63.19
C PRO A 8 50.62 -2.19 61.72
N VAL A 9 49.56 -1.89 60.96
CA VAL A 9 49.47 -2.24 59.54
C VAL A 9 50.73 -1.71 58.88
N ASN A 10 51.47 -2.60 58.21
CA ASN A 10 52.72 -2.24 57.54
C ASN A 10 52.48 -0.93 56.78
N THR A 11 53.22 0.11 57.14
CA THR A 11 52.99 1.46 56.64
C THR A 11 53.15 1.50 55.13
N GLY A 12 54.11 0.74 54.59
CA GLY A 12 54.29 0.53 53.16
C GLY A 12 53.11 -0.17 52.49
N TYR A 13 52.54 -1.21 53.11
CA TYR A 13 51.32 -1.88 52.60
C TYR A 13 50.12 -0.94 52.61
N SER A 14 49.94 -0.17 53.69
CA SER A 14 48.83 0.78 53.83
C SER A 14 48.92 1.90 52.79
N VAL A 15 50.14 2.40 52.53
CA VAL A 15 50.42 3.37 51.48
C VAL A 15 50.14 2.77 50.11
N ALA A 16 50.62 1.56 49.82
CA ALA A 16 50.37 0.88 48.55
C ALA A 16 48.88 0.59 48.30
N VAL A 17 48.13 0.17 49.32
CA VAL A 17 46.68 -0.04 49.22
C VAL A 17 45.94 1.28 49.01
N LEU A 18 46.36 2.34 49.70
CA LEU A 18 45.77 3.67 49.52
C LEU A 18 46.04 4.20 48.11
N GLU A 19 47.26 4.03 47.61
CA GLU A 19 47.67 4.40 46.26
C GLU A 19 46.91 3.57 45.22
N PHE A 20 46.78 2.26 45.40
CA PHE A 20 45.95 1.41 44.56
C PHE A 20 44.48 1.85 44.53
N LYS A 21 43.88 2.12 45.70
CA LYS A 21 42.49 2.61 45.79
C LYS A 21 42.32 3.96 45.10
N LYS A 22 43.28 4.88 45.28
CA LYS A 22 43.28 6.19 44.62
C LYS A 22 43.39 6.03 43.10
N ASN A 23 44.32 5.22 42.62
CA ASN A 23 44.50 4.93 41.20
C ASN A 23 43.25 4.28 40.61
N LEU A 24 42.61 3.33 41.31
CA LEU A 24 41.40 2.68 40.85
C LEU A 24 40.23 3.68 40.75
N LEU A 25 40.07 4.54 41.75
CA LEU A 25 39.05 5.60 41.75
C LEU A 25 39.32 6.69 40.72
N GLU A 26 40.58 7.04 40.46
CA GLU A 26 40.95 7.96 39.38
C GLU A 26 40.67 7.36 38.01
N MET A 27 41.03 6.10 37.79
CA MET A 27 40.69 5.37 36.56
C MET A 27 39.18 5.35 36.31
N LEU A 28 38.37 5.17 37.35
CA LEU A 28 36.90 5.24 37.27
C LEU A 28 36.40 6.68 37.02
N LYS A 29 37.07 7.70 37.55
CA LYS A 29 36.74 9.13 37.32
C LYS A 29 37.11 9.60 35.91
N VAL A 30 38.18 9.06 35.32
CA VAL A 30 38.61 9.36 33.93
C VAL A 30 37.62 8.80 32.90
N ARG A 31 36.89 7.73 33.25
CA ARG A 31 35.83 7.14 32.42
C ARG A 31 34.46 7.79 32.58
N LYS A 32 34.38 9.02 33.11
CA LYS A 32 33.11 9.75 33.31
C LYS A 32 32.32 10.04 32.03
N ASP A 33 32.97 9.97 30.87
CA ASP A 33 32.33 10.16 29.57
C ASP A 33 31.67 8.87 29.03
N GLU A 34 31.91 7.72 29.67
CA GLU A 34 31.20 6.46 29.42
C GLU A 34 29.99 6.37 30.39
N GLN A 35 28.78 6.20 29.85
CA GLN A 35 27.58 5.96 30.68
C GLN A 35 27.72 4.60 31.40
N PRO A 36 27.70 4.53 32.73
CA PRO A 36 27.75 3.26 33.45
C PRO A 36 26.44 2.50 33.27
N SER A 37 26.52 1.18 33.03
CA SER A 37 25.33 0.33 32.93
C SER A 37 24.49 0.40 34.21
N GLN A 38 23.17 0.54 34.06
CA GLN A 38 22.22 0.64 35.16
C GLN A 38 21.99 -0.75 35.79
N ILE A 39 21.58 -0.82 37.07
CA ILE A 39 21.29 -2.09 37.75
C ILE A 39 20.28 -2.98 36.97
N PRO A 40 19.20 -2.46 36.36
CA PRO A 40 18.30 -3.27 35.53
C PRO A 40 18.99 -3.89 34.31
N GLU A 41 19.88 -3.15 33.65
CA GLU A 41 20.68 -3.64 32.52
C GLU A 41 21.64 -4.75 33.00
N PHE A 42 22.24 -4.60 34.18
CA PHE A 42 23.06 -5.62 34.82
C PHE A 42 22.25 -6.88 35.19
N LEU A 43 21.03 -6.74 35.69
CA LEU A 43 20.17 -7.89 36.00
C LEU A 43 19.74 -8.64 34.74
N GLN A 44 19.37 -7.90 33.70
CA GLN A 44 19.08 -8.48 32.39
C GLN A 44 20.33 -9.17 31.81
N TRP A 45 21.51 -8.59 32.03
CA TRP A 45 22.81 -9.15 31.64
C TRP A 45 23.09 -10.48 32.34
N ILE A 46 22.93 -10.56 33.66
CA ILE A 46 23.13 -11.79 34.44
C ILE A 46 22.09 -12.86 34.09
N SER A 47 20.81 -12.48 33.89
CA SER A 47 19.75 -13.43 33.51
C SER A 47 19.99 -14.03 32.11
N SER A 48 20.36 -13.19 31.16
CA SER A 48 20.73 -13.61 29.81
C SER A 48 21.98 -14.50 29.86
N LEU A 49 22.95 -14.17 30.72
CA LEU A 49 24.17 -14.94 30.92
C LEU A 49 23.85 -16.35 31.35
N TRP A 50 23.03 -16.48 32.39
CA TRP A 50 22.65 -17.77 32.93
C TRP A 50 21.79 -18.62 32.00
N SER A 51 20.95 -17.98 31.19
CA SER A 51 20.21 -18.65 30.13
C SER A 51 21.14 -19.20 29.05
N ALA A 52 22.12 -18.42 28.57
CA ALA A 52 23.06 -18.86 27.54
C ALA A 52 24.03 -19.96 28.03
N VAL A 53 24.45 -19.91 29.31
CA VAL A 53 25.23 -20.99 29.95
C VAL A 53 24.44 -22.29 29.99
N LYS A 54 23.14 -22.22 30.31
CA LYS A 54 22.25 -23.39 30.37
C LYS A 54 22.06 -24.08 29.01
N PHE A 55 22.27 -23.36 27.91
CA PHE A 55 22.09 -23.86 26.54
C PHE A 55 23.41 -23.98 25.74
N GLU A 56 24.57 -24.02 26.39
CA GLU A 56 25.91 -24.15 25.77
C GLU A 56 26.22 -23.15 24.62
N ASN A 57 25.63 -21.94 24.63
CA ASN A 57 25.79 -20.93 23.55
C ASN A 57 26.79 -19.82 23.94
N PHE A 58 28.03 -20.20 24.28
CA PHE A 58 28.82 -19.44 25.25
C PHE A 58 29.54 -18.16 24.78
N ILE A 59 29.59 -17.78 23.49
CA ILE A 59 30.51 -16.68 23.09
C ILE A 59 29.84 -15.50 22.37
N PHE A 60 28.66 -15.64 21.77
CA PHE A 60 28.13 -14.62 20.84
C PHE A 60 26.75 -14.02 21.16
N SER A 61 25.96 -14.57 22.09
CA SER A 61 24.57 -14.10 22.31
C SER A 61 24.47 -12.71 22.94
N PHE A 62 25.41 -12.31 23.82
CA PHE A 62 25.29 -11.07 24.61
C PHE A 62 25.44 -9.77 23.83
N ARG A 63 26.47 -9.68 22.98
CA ARG A 63 26.68 -8.52 22.11
C ARG A 63 25.54 -8.41 21.10
N ASN A 64 25.01 -9.55 20.64
CA ASN A 64 23.92 -9.59 19.69
C ASN A 64 22.60 -9.09 20.29
N THR A 65 22.28 -9.37 21.56
CA THR A 65 21.03 -8.89 22.18
C THR A 65 20.99 -7.38 22.38
N LEU A 66 22.06 -6.76 22.90
CA LEU A 66 22.10 -5.30 23.09
C LEU A 66 22.15 -4.54 21.75
N VAL A 67 22.91 -5.06 20.77
CA VAL A 67 22.93 -4.51 19.41
C VAL A 67 21.56 -4.67 18.74
N ALA A 68 20.90 -5.82 18.90
CA ALA A 68 19.57 -6.07 18.36
C ALA A 68 18.52 -5.13 18.97
N CYS A 69 18.53 -4.95 20.29
CA CYS A 69 17.63 -4.00 20.97
C CYS A 69 17.88 -2.55 20.54
N ALA A 70 19.15 -2.12 20.45
CA ALA A 70 19.49 -0.79 19.93
C ALA A 70 19.04 -0.62 18.47
N TYR A 71 19.20 -1.67 17.66
CA TYR A 71 18.79 -1.66 16.25
C TYR A 71 17.27 -1.61 16.08
N GLU A 72 16.54 -2.37 16.89
CA GLU A 72 15.08 -2.36 16.91
C GLU A 72 14.52 -1.00 17.32
N ASN A 73 15.11 -0.35 18.33
CA ASN A 73 14.74 1.02 18.72
C ASN A 73 14.93 2.01 17.57
N LEU A 74 16.05 1.91 16.84
CA LEU A 74 16.29 2.73 15.66
C LEU A 74 15.26 2.45 14.56
N CYS A 75 14.95 1.18 14.28
CA CYS A 75 13.93 0.80 13.29
C CYS A 75 12.55 1.35 13.65
N ARG A 76 12.18 1.33 14.95
CA ARG A 76 10.89 1.85 15.43
C ARG A 76 10.76 3.36 15.18
N GLU A 77 11.73 4.14 15.65
CA GLU A 77 11.71 5.60 15.45
C GLU A 77 11.76 5.96 13.95
N PHE A 78 12.59 5.26 13.18
CA PHE A 78 12.67 5.48 11.74
C PHE A 78 11.33 5.21 11.03
N SER A 79 10.64 4.12 11.38
CA SER A 79 9.35 3.77 10.79
C SER A 79 8.30 4.85 11.08
N GLU A 80 8.28 5.42 12.29
CA GLU A 80 7.41 6.56 12.62
C GLU A 80 7.70 7.79 11.76
N TRP A 81 8.98 8.13 11.58
CA TRP A 81 9.36 9.26 10.73
C TRP A 81 9.03 9.03 9.26
N GLU A 82 9.25 7.81 8.75
CA GLU A 82 8.88 7.43 7.39
C GLU A 82 7.36 7.54 7.17
N TRP A 83 6.54 7.08 8.12
CA TRP A 83 5.09 7.24 8.00
C TRP A 83 4.67 8.71 8.01
N SER A 84 5.25 9.53 8.90
CA SER A 84 4.99 10.98 8.91
C SER A 84 5.33 11.63 7.56
N PHE A 85 6.45 11.25 6.95
CA PHE A 85 6.86 11.68 5.62
C PHE A 85 5.81 11.28 4.58
N ARG A 86 5.49 9.98 4.48
CA ARG A 86 4.56 9.45 3.47
C ARG A 86 3.18 10.06 3.60
N ARG A 87 2.65 10.13 4.83
CA ARG A 87 1.36 10.73 5.14
C ARG A 87 1.27 12.18 4.69
N HIS A 88 2.32 12.97 4.92
CA HIS A 88 2.35 14.37 4.47
C HIS A 88 2.26 14.47 2.93
N ILE A 89 3.08 13.69 2.21
CA ILE A 89 3.07 13.70 0.75
C ILE A 89 1.76 13.16 0.16
N LEU A 90 1.17 12.11 0.75
CA LEU A 90 -0.13 11.57 0.34
C LEU A 90 -1.26 12.59 0.54
N SER A 91 -1.22 13.39 1.61
CA SER A 91 -2.18 14.48 1.82
C SER A 91 -2.03 15.58 0.77
N LEU A 92 -0.80 15.92 0.37
CA LEU A 92 -0.57 16.87 -0.73
C LEU A 92 -1.09 16.34 -2.06
N PHE A 93 -0.88 15.05 -2.32
CA PHE A 93 -1.40 14.41 -3.52
C PHE A 93 -2.93 14.48 -3.59
N ALA A 94 -3.64 14.20 -2.49
CA ALA A 94 -5.10 14.30 -2.47
C ALA A 94 -5.61 15.72 -2.84
N SER A 95 -4.91 16.76 -2.36
CA SER A 95 -5.23 18.15 -2.74
C SER A 95 -4.87 18.42 -4.21
N ALA A 96 -3.72 17.94 -4.68
CA ALA A 96 -3.29 18.10 -6.07
C ALA A 96 -4.24 17.39 -7.06
N GLU A 97 -4.71 16.18 -6.76
CA GLU A 97 -5.72 15.46 -7.57
C GLU A 97 -7.02 16.27 -7.65
N THR A 98 -7.43 16.90 -6.54
CA THR A 98 -8.61 17.77 -6.50
C THR A 98 -8.42 19.02 -7.37
N GLN A 99 -7.24 19.66 -7.29
CA GLN A 99 -6.91 20.82 -8.12
C GLN A 99 -6.93 20.48 -9.61
N ILE A 100 -6.30 19.37 -10.01
CA ILE A 100 -6.33 18.88 -11.40
C ILE A 100 -7.76 18.59 -11.85
N SER A 101 -8.58 17.99 -10.98
CA SER A 101 -9.98 17.69 -11.30
C SER A 101 -10.82 18.95 -11.56
N ASN A 102 -10.47 20.06 -10.90
CA ASN A 102 -11.13 21.36 -11.06
C ASN A 102 -10.49 22.26 -12.13
N THR A 103 -9.41 21.82 -12.78
CA THR A 103 -8.65 22.62 -13.74
C THR A 103 -9.28 22.58 -15.13
N GLU A 104 -9.24 23.71 -15.84
CA GLU A 104 -9.62 23.81 -17.26
C GLU A 104 -8.55 23.17 -18.16
N SER A 105 -9.00 22.50 -19.21
CA SER A 105 -8.17 21.55 -19.95
C SER A 105 -6.99 22.15 -20.69
N SER A 106 -7.14 23.39 -21.13
CA SER A 106 -6.07 24.20 -21.74
C SER A 106 -4.87 24.41 -20.80
N SER A 107 -5.07 24.27 -19.49
CA SER A 107 -4.07 24.55 -18.45
C SER A 107 -3.63 23.31 -17.66
N ILE A 108 -4.13 22.11 -17.98
CA ILE A 108 -3.80 20.87 -17.25
C ILE A 108 -2.29 20.66 -17.17
N ASP A 109 -1.58 20.80 -18.29
CA ASP A 109 -0.14 20.53 -18.34
C ASP A 109 0.65 21.55 -17.50
N GLU A 110 0.26 22.83 -17.53
CA GLU A 110 0.87 23.89 -16.71
C GLU A 110 0.63 23.66 -15.21
N VAL A 111 -0.59 23.29 -14.83
CA VAL A 111 -0.96 23.00 -13.43
C VAL A 111 -0.24 21.75 -12.94
N VAL A 112 -0.16 20.69 -13.75
CA VAL A 112 0.57 19.45 -13.41
C VAL A 112 2.05 19.74 -13.20
N GLU A 113 2.68 20.54 -14.08
CA GLU A 113 4.09 20.93 -13.93
C GLU A 113 4.31 21.75 -12.64
N ALA A 114 3.44 22.71 -12.36
CA ALA A 114 3.52 23.52 -11.14
C ALA A 114 3.35 22.67 -9.87
N LEU A 115 2.37 21.77 -9.85
CA LEU A 115 2.13 20.82 -8.75
C LEU A 115 3.32 19.88 -8.56
N GLN A 116 3.87 19.34 -9.65
CA GLN A 116 5.05 18.48 -9.60
C GLN A 116 6.25 19.21 -8.98
N ASN A 117 6.50 20.45 -9.40
CA ASN A 117 7.57 21.28 -8.85
C ASN A 117 7.35 21.59 -7.36
N ASN A 118 6.11 21.85 -6.95
CA ASN A 118 5.78 22.07 -5.53
C ASN A 118 5.99 20.79 -4.71
N SER A 119 5.48 19.65 -5.18
CA SER A 119 5.68 18.36 -4.52
C SER A 119 7.16 17.99 -4.40
N HIS A 120 7.99 18.25 -5.43
CA HIS A 120 9.43 18.05 -5.34
C HIS A 120 10.09 18.92 -4.26
N LYS A 121 9.66 20.17 -4.09
CA LYS A 121 10.14 21.05 -3.03
C LYS A 121 9.75 20.52 -1.65
N GLU A 122 8.50 20.11 -1.47
CA GLU A 122 8.05 19.57 -0.18
C GLU A 122 8.75 18.24 0.15
N ILE A 123 8.89 17.35 -0.83
CA ILE A 123 9.67 16.12 -0.67
C ILE A 123 11.09 16.45 -0.18
N ALA A 124 11.73 17.48 -0.72
CA ALA A 124 13.05 17.90 -0.27
C ALA A 124 13.05 18.48 1.16
N VAL A 125 11.98 19.18 1.59
CA VAL A 125 11.80 19.65 2.97
C VAL A 125 11.65 18.47 3.93
N GLN A 126 10.74 17.54 3.65
CA GLN A 126 10.52 16.34 4.44
C GLN A 126 11.78 15.47 4.51
N THR A 127 12.55 15.39 3.42
CA THR A 127 13.83 14.65 3.36
C THR A 127 14.87 15.25 4.29
N LYS A 128 14.95 16.59 4.36
CA LYS A 128 15.83 17.28 5.32
C LYS A 128 15.38 17.03 6.75
N GLU A 129 14.08 17.05 7.02
CA GLU A 129 13.53 16.82 8.35
C GLU A 129 13.86 15.42 8.89
N ILE A 130 13.58 14.36 8.13
CA ILE A 130 13.90 12.99 8.54
C ILE A 130 15.41 12.78 8.67
N THR A 131 16.22 13.42 7.81
CA THR A 131 17.69 13.37 7.91
C THR A 131 18.18 14.03 9.20
N GLU A 132 17.59 15.14 9.62
CA GLU A 132 17.96 15.81 10.88
C GLU A 132 17.51 14.99 12.09
N LYS A 133 16.31 14.42 12.07
CA LYS A 133 15.84 13.47 13.11
C LYS A 133 16.82 12.30 13.28
N LEU A 134 17.28 11.71 12.18
CA LEU A 134 18.29 10.65 12.21
C LEU A 134 19.62 11.12 12.80
N LYS A 135 20.11 12.32 12.44
CA LYS A 135 21.33 12.89 13.03
C LYS A 135 21.19 13.14 14.53
N VAL A 136 20.03 13.65 14.97
CA VAL A 136 19.74 13.88 16.40
C VAL A 136 19.70 12.55 17.15
N TYR A 137 19.11 11.50 16.57
CA TYR A 137 19.12 10.16 17.14
C TYR A 137 20.53 9.66 17.39
N TYR A 138 21.44 9.78 16.42
CA TYR A 138 22.85 9.36 16.59
C TYR A 138 23.66 10.22 17.59
N LYS A 139 23.14 11.36 18.05
CA LYS A 139 23.77 12.18 19.10
C LYS A 139 23.32 11.79 20.52
N ARG A 140 22.30 10.94 20.63
CA ARG A 140 21.77 10.49 21.93
C ARG A 140 22.82 9.66 22.67
N LYS A 141 22.85 9.83 24.00
CA LYS A 141 23.77 9.10 24.89
C LYS A 141 23.11 7.88 25.54
N ASP A 142 21.80 7.75 25.40
CA ASP A 142 20.96 6.66 25.89
C ASP A 142 20.73 5.59 24.79
N CYS A 143 19.98 4.53 25.13
CA CYS A 143 19.53 3.48 24.22
C CYS A 143 20.63 2.72 23.44
N ASN A 144 21.88 2.75 23.92
CA ASN A 144 23.02 2.07 23.29
C ASN A 144 23.25 2.45 21.82
N VAL A 145 22.96 3.70 21.43
CA VAL A 145 23.05 4.19 20.04
C VAL A 145 24.43 3.97 19.41
N HIS A 146 25.50 4.04 20.21
CA HIS A 146 26.87 3.74 19.76
C HIS A 146 27.03 2.33 19.16
N LEU A 147 26.18 1.37 19.53
CA LEU A 147 26.18 -0.01 19.00
C LEU A 147 25.64 -0.11 17.57
N VAL A 148 24.90 0.89 17.09
CA VAL A 148 24.22 0.88 15.79
C VAL A 148 24.78 1.91 14.80
N GLU A 149 25.90 2.57 15.12
CA GLU A 149 26.59 3.51 14.22
C GLU A 149 26.95 2.88 12.86
N LYS A 150 27.28 1.58 12.84
CA LYS A 150 27.61 0.88 11.59
C LYS A 150 26.46 0.83 10.57
N TYR A 151 25.21 0.98 11.02
CA TYR A 151 24.02 0.93 10.16
C TYR A 151 23.58 2.32 9.65
N LYS A 152 24.25 3.39 10.10
CA LYS A 152 23.89 4.77 9.77
C LYS A 152 23.83 5.03 8.27
N ALA A 153 24.77 4.47 7.51
CA ALA A 153 24.81 4.58 6.06
C ALA A 153 23.58 3.95 5.39
N ASP A 154 23.11 2.80 5.89
CA ASP A 154 21.94 2.11 5.36
C ASP A 154 20.66 2.93 5.56
N PHE A 155 20.49 3.56 6.73
CA PHE A 155 19.34 4.45 6.99
C PHE A 155 19.41 5.74 6.16
N ILE A 156 20.60 6.31 5.94
CA ILE A 156 20.77 7.45 5.02
C ILE A 156 20.40 7.05 3.58
N ASN A 157 20.80 5.87 3.13
CA ASN A 157 20.44 5.36 1.81
C ASN A 157 18.94 5.09 1.71
N SER A 158 18.32 4.60 2.78
CA SER A 158 16.87 4.39 2.85
C SER A 158 16.10 5.72 2.73
N ILE A 159 16.58 6.81 3.35
CA ILE A 159 16.00 8.15 3.17
C ILE A 159 16.08 8.62 1.71
N LYS A 160 17.22 8.43 1.04
CA LYS A 160 17.39 8.80 -0.39
C LYS A 160 16.50 7.95 -1.31
N SER A 161 16.34 6.67 -0.98
CA SER A 161 15.44 5.77 -1.69
C SER A 161 13.99 6.21 -1.51
N LEU A 162 13.58 6.54 -0.28
CA LEU A 162 12.27 7.10 0.02
C LEU A 162 12.00 8.41 -0.75
N GLU A 163 12.98 9.32 -0.81
CA GLU A 163 12.89 10.55 -1.61
C GLU A 163 12.62 10.24 -3.10
N SER A 164 13.39 9.30 -3.66
CA SER A 164 13.28 8.92 -5.08
C SER A 164 11.98 8.20 -5.39
N GLU A 165 11.57 7.27 -4.51
CA GLU A 165 10.31 6.56 -4.55
C GLU A 165 9.14 7.54 -4.56
N MET A 166 9.12 8.50 -3.62
CA MET A 166 8.03 9.45 -3.51
C MET A 166 7.98 10.43 -4.68
N LYS A 167 9.12 10.84 -5.25
CA LYS A 167 9.13 11.64 -6.50
C LYS A 167 8.52 10.87 -7.67
N HIS A 168 8.87 9.60 -7.81
CA HIS A 168 8.33 8.74 -8.85
C HIS A 168 6.82 8.51 -8.66
N GLU A 169 6.40 8.18 -7.44
CA GLU A 169 5.00 7.93 -7.10
C GLU A 169 4.13 9.17 -7.33
N VAL A 170 4.59 10.36 -6.91
CA VAL A 170 3.91 11.63 -7.18
C VAL A 170 3.76 11.87 -8.68
N ARG A 171 4.83 11.73 -9.45
CA ARG A 171 4.78 11.92 -10.90
C ARG A 171 3.73 11.01 -11.55
N LYS A 172 3.82 9.71 -11.28
CA LYS A 172 2.90 8.70 -11.84
C LYS A 172 1.45 9.03 -11.50
N LYS A 173 1.18 9.40 -10.24
CA LYS A 173 -0.17 9.72 -9.79
C LYS A 173 -0.70 11.04 -10.37
N LEU A 174 0.13 12.07 -10.54
CA LEU A 174 -0.27 13.33 -11.20
C LEU A 174 -0.56 13.10 -12.68
N GLU A 175 0.25 12.31 -13.38
CA GLU A 175 0.02 11.93 -14.78
C GLU A 175 -1.31 11.17 -14.94
N ALA A 176 -1.59 10.22 -14.05
CA ALA A 176 -2.86 9.49 -14.03
C ALA A 176 -4.06 10.40 -13.74
N ALA A 177 -3.92 11.35 -12.80
CA ALA A 177 -4.97 12.34 -12.51
C ALA A 177 -5.22 13.27 -13.71
N ALA A 178 -4.17 13.70 -14.41
CA ALA A 178 -4.27 14.50 -15.61
C ALA A 178 -4.98 13.75 -16.74
N GLU A 179 -4.63 12.48 -16.97
CA GLU A 179 -5.31 11.63 -17.94
C GLU A 179 -6.79 11.43 -17.60
N LYS A 180 -7.10 11.16 -16.33
CA LYS A 180 -8.48 11.07 -15.84
C LYS A 180 -9.25 12.36 -16.14
N ARG A 181 -8.69 13.53 -15.85
CA ARG A 181 -9.32 14.83 -16.14
C ARG A 181 -9.60 15.03 -17.63
N ARG A 182 -8.63 14.73 -18.50
CA ARG A 182 -8.78 14.82 -19.98
C ARG A 182 -9.87 13.88 -20.50
N ASN A 183 -10.04 12.71 -19.88
CA ASN A 183 -11.11 11.79 -20.25
C ASN A 183 -12.47 12.27 -19.75
N THR A 184 -12.54 12.79 -18.52
CA THR A 184 -13.76 13.42 -17.98
C THR A 184 -14.21 14.58 -18.85
N GLU A 185 -13.31 15.43 -19.34
CA GLU A 185 -13.65 16.54 -20.22
C GLU A 185 -14.40 16.08 -21.48
N LYS A 186 -13.94 15.02 -22.14
CA LYS A 186 -14.60 14.51 -23.36
C LYS A 186 -16.05 14.12 -23.09
N VAL A 187 -16.33 13.61 -21.89
CA VAL A 187 -17.70 13.31 -21.44
C VAL A 187 -18.45 14.61 -21.17
N GLU A 188 -17.85 15.55 -20.43
CA GLU A 188 -18.44 16.86 -20.15
C GLU A 188 -18.77 17.65 -21.42
N GLU A 189 -17.97 17.58 -22.48
CA GLU A 189 -18.23 18.22 -23.77
C GLU A 189 -19.51 17.67 -24.42
N ILE A 190 -19.69 16.35 -24.43
CA ILE A 190 -20.90 15.70 -24.94
C ILE A 190 -22.11 16.15 -24.13
N GLU A 191 -22.00 16.13 -22.80
CA GLU A 191 -23.08 16.55 -21.91
C GLU A 191 -23.40 18.04 -22.04
N ASN A 192 -22.40 18.91 -22.21
CA ASN A 192 -22.58 20.36 -22.39
C ASN A 192 -23.33 20.67 -23.68
N ASN A 193 -22.99 19.97 -24.77
CA ASN A 193 -23.71 20.09 -26.04
C ASN A 193 -25.19 19.68 -25.89
N GLN A 194 -25.47 18.64 -25.10
CA GLN A 194 -26.83 18.19 -24.81
C GLN A 194 -27.58 19.17 -23.91
N ALA A 195 -26.94 19.67 -22.85
CA ALA A 195 -27.51 20.69 -21.97
C ALA A 195 -27.86 21.95 -22.75
N ALA A 196 -26.95 22.46 -23.59
CA ALA A 196 -27.20 23.64 -24.43
C ALA A 196 -28.40 23.45 -25.37
N MET A 197 -28.55 22.26 -25.95
CA MET A 197 -29.72 21.89 -26.75
C MET A 197 -31.01 21.95 -25.92
N ILE A 198 -31.04 21.29 -24.76
CA ILE A 198 -32.22 21.24 -23.88
C ILE A 198 -32.59 22.64 -23.40
N GLU A 199 -31.61 23.42 -22.94
CA GLU A 199 -31.79 24.80 -22.51
C GLU A 199 -32.38 25.67 -23.63
N CYS A 200 -31.91 25.50 -24.87
CA CYS A 200 -32.51 26.17 -26.03
C CYS A 200 -33.97 25.78 -26.21
N LYS A 201 -34.32 24.49 -26.08
CA LYS A 201 -35.69 23.99 -26.21
C LYS A 201 -36.59 24.47 -25.08
N VAL A 202 -36.08 24.52 -23.85
CA VAL A 202 -36.80 25.08 -22.70
C VAL A 202 -37.05 26.57 -22.91
N ARG A 203 -36.06 27.34 -23.40
CA ARG A 203 -36.26 28.77 -23.75
C ARG A 203 -37.32 28.95 -24.84
N GLN A 204 -37.30 28.11 -25.88
CA GLN A 204 -38.33 28.13 -26.93
C GLN A 204 -39.72 27.81 -26.37
N LEU A 205 -39.82 26.81 -25.49
CA LEU A 205 -41.07 26.45 -24.84
C LEU A 205 -41.61 27.61 -23.98
N LEU A 206 -40.74 28.24 -23.17
CA LEU A 206 -41.07 29.44 -22.39
C LEU A 206 -41.57 30.58 -23.27
N GLN A 207 -40.87 30.87 -24.37
CA GLN A 207 -41.26 31.94 -25.28
C GLN A 207 -42.64 31.66 -25.91
N ASN A 208 -42.88 30.43 -26.37
CA ASN A 208 -44.16 30.02 -26.96
C ASN A 208 -45.34 30.22 -26.00
N TYR A 209 -45.14 30.04 -24.70
CA TYR A 209 -46.18 30.26 -23.69
C TYR A 209 -46.30 31.72 -23.27
N LYS A 210 -45.20 32.49 -23.23
CA LYS A 210 -45.26 33.95 -22.99
C LYS A 210 -45.99 34.69 -24.12
N ASP A 211 -45.91 34.18 -25.35
CA ASP A 211 -46.61 34.75 -26.50
C ASP A 211 -48.11 34.36 -26.56
N ARG A 212 -48.55 33.40 -25.72
CA ARG A 212 -49.95 32.98 -25.60
C ARG A 212 -50.58 33.63 -24.36
N ASN A 213 -51.60 34.46 -24.55
CA ASN A 213 -52.30 35.17 -23.46
C ASN A 213 -53.27 34.30 -22.62
N ASP A 214 -53.28 32.98 -22.81
CA ASP A 214 -54.21 32.08 -22.14
C ASP A 214 -53.62 31.53 -20.84
N ALA A 215 -54.45 31.39 -19.80
CA ALA A 215 -54.06 30.75 -18.55
C ALA A 215 -53.90 29.23 -18.77
N VAL A 216 -52.66 28.73 -18.69
CA VAL A 216 -52.33 27.31 -18.86
C VAL A 216 -52.15 26.63 -17.49
N SER A 217 -52.55 25.36 -17.34
CA SER A 217 -52.38 24.60 -16.09
C SER A 217 -50.95 24.06 -15.94
N ASP A 218 -50.50 23.76 -14.71
CA ASP A 218 -49.19 23.15 -14.47
C ASP A 218 -49.10 21.73 -15.09
N ASP A 219 -50.24 21.02 -15.21
CA ASP A 219 -50.33 19.71 -15.84
C ASP A 219 -50.09 19.80 -17.36
N ASP A 220 -50.63 20.81 -18.03
CA ASP A 220 -50.42 21.04 -19.46
C ASP A 220 -48.97 21.45 -19.75
N LEU A 221 -48.39 22.33 -18.92
CA LEU A 221 -46.97 22.70 -18.99
C LEU A 221 -46.07 21.46 -18.85
N THR A 222 -46.39 20.59 -17.88
CA THR A 222 -45.67 19.33 -17.68
C THR A 222 -45.78 18.41 -18.88
N ALA A 223 -46.99 18.24 -19.43
CA ALA A 223 -47.22 17.39 -20.59
C ALA A 223 -46.46 17.88 -21.84
N ASP A 224 -46.36 19.20 -22.05
CA ASP A 224 -45.66 19.79 -23.18
C ASP A 224 -44.14 19.68 -23.03
N PHE A 225 -43.62 19.90 -21.81
CA PHE A 225 -42.22 19.64 -21.49
C PHE A 225 -41.86 18.16 -21.73
N GLU A 226 -42.69 17.24 -21.27
CA GLU A 226 -42.46 15.80 -21.43
C GLU A 226 -42.43 15.37 -22.90
N ARG A 227 -43.33 15.91 -23.74
CA ARG A 227 -43.31 15.68 -25.19
C ARG A 227 -42.05 16.23 -25.84
N MET A 228 -41.61 17.42 -25.45
CA MET A 228 -40.35 18.00 -25.92
C MET A 228 -39.17 17.11 -25.51
N TRP A 229 -39.10 16.73 -24.24
CA TRP A 229 -38.04 15.88 -23.68
C TRP A 229 -37.93 14.55 -24.45
N HIS A 230 -39.03 13.80 -24.58
CA HIS A 230 -39.03 12.52 -25.28
C HIS A 230 -38.56 12.61 -26.73
N ARG A 231 -38.94 13.67 -27.45
CA ARG A 231 -38.53 13.88 -28.85
C ARG A 231 -37.03 14.11 -28.97
N GLU A 232 -36.45 14.96 -28.12
CA GLU A 232 -35.03 15.32 -28.23
C GLU A 232 -34.12 14.21 -27.70
N MET A 233 -34.55 13.45 -26.68
CA MET A 233 -33.76 12.34 -26.11
C MET A 233 -33.61 11.15 -27.07
N ALA A 234 -34.52 10.97 -28.04
CA ALA A 234 -34.47 9.87 -29.00
C ALA A 234 -33.26 9.90 -29.95
N ASN A 235 -32.58 11.05 -30.08
CA ASN A 235 -31.48 11.25 -31.02
C ASN A 235 -30.10 11.27 -30.36
N ILE A 236 -30.00 10.99 -29.05
CA ILE A 236 -28.72 11.02 -28.33
C ILE A 236 -27.92 9.75 -28.61
N THR A 237 -26.68 9.90 -29.04
CA THR A 237 -25.72 8.80 -29.23
C THR A 237 -24.68 8.77 -28.10
N GLY A 238 -24.40 7.58 -27.57
CA GLY A 238 -23.40 7.37 -26.52
C GLY A 238 -21.96 7.21 -27.02
N LEU A 239 -21.07 6.87 -26.09
CA LEU A 239 -19.64 6.59 -26.35
C LEU A 239 -19.46 5.31 -27.18
N LYS A 240 -18.39 5.27 -28.00
CA LYS A 240 -18.06 4.11 -28.85
C LYS A 240 -17.19 3.09 -28.09
N GLU A 241 -17.47 1.81 -28.29
CA GLU A 241 -16.65 0.71 -27.75
C GLU A 241 -15.31 0.60 -28.50
N LYS A 242 -14.22 0.43 -27.74
CA LYS A 242 -12.84 0.18 -28.18
C LYS A 242 -12.57 -1.32 -28.23
N ASP A 243 -11.70 -1.75 -29.15
CA ASP A 243 -11.17 -3.11 -29.17
C ASP A 243 -9.99 -3.25 -28.18
N VAL A 244 -10.34 -3.33 -26.88
CA VAL A 244 -9.38 -3.50 -25.79
C VAL A 244 -8.48 -4.75 -25.99
N PRO A 245 -9.01 -5.93 -26.37
CA PRO A 245 -8.17 -7.10 -26.63
C PRO A 245 -7.10 -6.89 -27.71
N ALA A 246 -7.41 -6.17 -28.79
CA ALA A 246 -6.44 -5.87 -29.84
C ALA A 246 -5.31 -4.97 -29.33
N ASP A 247 -5.63 -3.97 -28.49
CA ASP A 247 -4.62 -3.10 -27.89
C ASP A 247 -3.70 -3.85 -26.92
N VAL A 248 -4.27 -4.67 -26.03
CA VAL A 248 -3.46 -5.50 -25.11
C VAL A 248 -2.49 -6.40 -25.89
N LEU A 249 -2.96 -7.01 -26.98
CA LEU A 249 -2.15 -7.87 -27.84
C LEU A 249 -1.04 -7.10 -28.56
N LYS A 250 -1.32 -5.86 -29.00
CA LYS A 250 -0.33 -4.98 -29.63
C LYS A 250 0.81 -4.66 -28.65
N GLN A 251 0.48 -4.35 -27.40
CA GLN A 251 1.48 -4.03 -26.38
C GLN A 251 2.30 -5.26 -25.96
N LEU A 252 1.66 -6.43 -25.82
CA LEU A 252 2.37 -7.70 -25.58
C LEU A 252 3.36 -8.03 -26.70
N ARG A 253 3.00 -7.79 -27.97
CA ARG A 253 3.91 -7.97 -29.10
C ARG A 253 5.10 -7.01 -29.03
N ALA A 254 4.87 -5.77 -28.62
CA ALA A 254 5.94 -4.78 -28.46
C ALA A 254 6.92 -5.18 -27.35
N SER A 255 6.44 -5.70 -26.21
CA SER A 255 7.32 -6.11 -25.10
C SER A 255 8.19 -7.32 -25.44
N LEU A 256 7.75 -8.16 -26.39
CA LEU A 256 8.48 -9.36 -26.85
C LEU A 256 9.27 -9.14 -28.15
N GLY A 257 9.31 -7.91 -28.69
CA GLY A 257 9.88 -7.62 -30.02
C GLY A 257 11.34 -8.03 -30.22
N ASN A 258 12.13 -8.19 -29.14
CA ASN A 258 13.53 -8.61 -29.19
C ASN A 258 13.75 -10.12 -28.94
N ARG A 259 12.69 -10.94 -28.86
CA ARG A 259 12.75 -12.37 -28.54
C ARG A 259 12.45 -13.25 -29.77
N GLN A 260 13.04 -14.44 -29.82
CA GLN A 260 12.77 -15.46 -30.86
C GLN A 260 11.43 -16.20 -30.60
N VAL A 261 10.32 -15.47 -30.45
CA VAL A 261 8.98 -16.03 -30.14
C VAL A 261 7.89 -15.49 -31.08
N MET A 262 8.27 -14.77 -32.13
CA MET A 262 7.31 -14.12 -33.04
C MET A 262 6.44 -15.12 -33.81
N GLU A 263 6.96 -16.30 -34.15
CA GLU A 263 6.20 -17.37 -34.82
C GLU A 263 5.07 -17.90 -33.91
N ASP A 264 5.37 -18.15 -32.63
CA ASP A 264 4.38 -18.54 -31.62
C ASP A 264 3.30 -17.46 -31.43
N LEU A 265 3.68 -16.18 -31.49
CA LEU A 265 2.77 -15.03 -31.34
C LEU A 265 1.88 -14.78 -32.56
N GLN A 266 2.31 -15.15 -33.78
CA GLN A 266 1.52 -14.99 -35.00
C GLN A 266 0.29 -15.91 -35.02
N GLY A 267 0.36 -17.07 -34.36
CA GLY A 267 -0.77 -17.99 -34.22
C GLY A 267 -1.90 -17.46 -33.33
N ILE A 268 -1.65 -16.42 -32.54
CA ILE A 268 -2.59 -15.93 -31.52
C ILE A 268 -3.49 -14.85 -32.12
N LYS A 269 -4.70 -15.26 -32.49
CA LYS A 269 -5.75 -14.37 -33.02
C LYS A 269 -6.65 -13.76 -31.95
N ASN A 270 -6.84 -14.44 -30.82
CA ASN A 270 -7.73 -13.99 -29.76
C ASN A 270 -7.13 -14.23 -28.37
N LEU A 271 -6.67 -13.15 -27.73
CA LEU A 271 -6.03 -13.18 -26.42
C LEU A 271 -7.01 -13.54 -25.29
N THR A 272 -8.32 -13.29 -25.46
CA THR A 272 -9.34 -13.60 -24.43
C THR A 272 -9.53 -15.11 -24.18
N GLN A 273 -8.97 -15.97 -25.04
CA GLN A 273 -8.95 -17.41 -24.86
C GLN A 273 -7.77 -17.90 -24.02
N CYS A 274 -6.71 -17.09 -23.89
CA CYS A 274 -5.55 -17.40 -23.06
C CYS A 274 -5.89 -17.30 -21.57
N GLY A 275 -5.30 -18.16 -20.74
CA GLY A 275 -5.49 -18.13 -19.28
C GLY A 275 -6.92 -18.38 -18.80
N ARG A 276 -7.67 -19.26 -19.47
CA ARG A 276 -8.99 -19.74 -19.02
C ARG A 276 -8.92 -20.95 -18.09
N LYS A 277 -7.89 -21.77 -18.23
CA LYS A 277 -7.55 -22.88 -17.33
C LYS A 277 -6.42 -22.43 -16.43
N GLU A 278 -6.27 -23.06 -15.28
CA GLU A 278 -5.14 -22.83 -14.36
C GLU A 278 -3.80 -22.97 -15.10
N PHE A 279 -2.84 -22.09 -14.77
CA PHE A 279 -1.50 -22.15 -15.35
C PHE A 279 -0.76 -23.38 -14.84
N GLN A 280 -0.20 -24.17 -15.74
CA GLN A 280 0.57 -25.36 -15.39
C GLN A 280 1.98 -25.25 -15.95
N VAL A 281 2.97 -25.52 -15.11
CA VAL A 281 4.36 -25.64 -15.54
C VAL A 281 4.55 -26.98 -16.24
N GLU A 282 4.88 -26.91 -17.52
CA GLU A 282 5.13 -28.05 -18.38
C GLU A 282 6.63 -28.33 -18.53
N GLU A 283 6.99 -29.52 -19.01
CA GLU A 283 8.39 -29.85 -19.25
C GLU A 283 9.09 -28.88 -20.22
N LYS A 284 8.36 -28.29 -21.18
CA LYS A 284 8.92 -27.30 -22.13
C LYS A 284 9.42 -26.02 -21.44
N HIS A 285 8.93 -25.72 -20.23
CA HIS A 285 9.35 -24.56 -19.43
C HIS A 285 10.66 -24.81 -18.68
N VAL A 286 10.99 -26.07 -18.40
CA VAL A 286 12.21 -26.45 -17.69
C VAL A 286 13.39 -26.46 -18.66
N ASN A 287 14.48 -25.80 -18.29
CA ASN A 287 15.69 -25.72 -19.12
C ASN A 287 16.26 -27.11 -19.45
N ASN A 288 16.76 -27.28 -20.68
CA ASN A 288 17.28 -28.58 -21.14
C ASN A 288 18.43 -29.12 -20.27
N TYR A 289 19.20 -28.25 -19.60
CA TYR A 289 20.30 -28.67 -18.74
C TYR A 289 19.85 -29.44 -17.48
N SER A 290 18.71 -29.09 -16.88
CA SER A 290 18.17 -29.83 -15.72
C SER A 290 17.55 -31.17 -16.13
N LYS A 291 17.02 -31.29 -17.36
CA LYS A 291 16.49 -32.55 -17.92
C LYS A 291 17.57 -33.62 -18.09
N ILE A 292 18.79 -33.22 -18.45
CA ILE A 292 19.92 -34.13 -18.70
C ILE A 292 20.47 -34.76 -17.39
N LYS A 293 20.18 -34.19 -16.22
CA LYS A 293 20.74 -34.63 -14.91
C LYS A 293 19.86 -35.58 -14.09
N GLY A 294 18.73 -36.06 -14.63
CA GLY A 294 17.86 -37.07 -14.00
C GLY A 294 16.59 -36.50 -13.35
N CYS A 295 15.69 -37.41 -12.92
CA CYS A 295 14.31 -37.11 -12.48
C CYS A 295 14.23 -36.11 -11.31
N CYS A 296 14.97 -36.33 -10.22
CA CYS A 296 14.87 -35.47 -9.02
C CYS A 296 15.29 -34.01 -9.27
N THR A 297 16.22 -33.77 -10.20
CA THR A 297 16.66 -32.41 -10.57
C THR A 297 15.63 -31.69 -11.44
N SER A 298 14.95 -32.43 -12.32
CA SER A 298 13.87 -31.91 -13.16
C SER A 298 12.66 -31.50 -12.31
N ASN A 299 12.25 -32.33 -11.33
CA ASN A 299 11.11 -32.04 -10.46
C ASN A 299 11.35 -30.82 -9.58
N PHE A 300 12.54 -30.69 -8.98
CA PHE A 300 12.88 -29.50 -8.18
C PHE A 300 12.89 -28.22 -9.03
N ALA A 301 13.39 -28.28 -10.27
CA ALA A 301 13.34 -27.15 -11.20
C ALA A 301 11.90 -26.77 -11.59
N LYS A 302 11.03 -27.77 -11.80
CA LYS A 302 9.60 -27.58 -12.06
C LYS A 302 8.89 -26.91 -10.89
N GLN A 303 9.02 -27.45 -9.67
CA GLN A 303 8.39 -26.87 -8.47
C GLN A 303 8.90 -25.44 -8.18
N SER A 304 10.18 -25.17 -8.45
CA SER A 304 10.71 -23.81 -8.35
C SER A 304 10.04 -22.84 -9.34
N LEU A 305 9.76 -23.27 -10.57
CA LEU A 305 9.04 -22.46 -11.56
C LEU A 305 7.56 -22.31 -11.22
N GLU A 306 6.93 -23.32 -10.62
CA GLU A 306 5.55 -23.25 -10.14
C GLU A 306 5.41 -22.16 -9.07
N ASN A 307 6.36 -22.09 -8.13
CA ASN A 307 6.36 -21.04 -7.11
C ASN A 307 6.50 -19.63 -7.73
N VAL A 308 7.38 -19.48 -8.72
CA VAL A 308 7.54 -18.23 -9.46
C VAL A 308 6.25 -17.87 -10.20
N ALA A 309 5.58 -18.83 -10.84
CA ALA A 309 4.34 -18.59 -11.54
C ALA A 309 3.25 -18.09 -10.59
N VAL A 310 3.11 -18.70 -9.41
CA VAL A 310 2.16 -18.26 -8.37
C VAL A 310 2.44 -16.82 -7.93
N GLU A 311 3.70 -16.47 -7.66
CA GLU A 311 4.09 -15.10 -7.28
C GLU A 311 3.74 -14.07 -8.35
N VAL A 312 4.14 -14.33 -9.61
CA VAL A 312 3.90 -13.43 -10.74
C VAL A 312 2.40 -13.27 -11.00
N ILE A 313 1.65 -14.38 -11.05
CA ILE A 313 0.21 -14.38 -11.31
C ILE A 313 -0.53 -13.62 -10.20
N ASN A 314 -0.21 -13.85 -8.94
CA ASN A 314 -0.87 -13.18 -7.82
C ASN A 314 -0.59 -11.67 -7.82
N SER A 315 0.68 -11.27 -8.05
CA SER A 315 1.03 -9.85 -8.12
C SER A 315 0.28 -9.14 -9.25
N CYS A 316 0.30 -9.72 -10.45
CA CYS A 316 -0.36 -9.13 -11.61
C CYS A 316 -1.89 -9.15 -11.49
N THR A 317 -2.47 -10.20 -10.91
CA THR A 317 -3.92 -10.29 -10.70
C THR A 317 -4.39 -9.19 -9.74
N ARG A 318 -3.68 -8.97 -8.63
CA ARG A 318 -3.97 -7.86 -7.71
C ARG A 318 -3.84 -6.49 -8.39
N MET A 319 -2.84 -6.30 -9.25
CA MET A 319 -2.67 -5.07 -10.04
C MET A 319 -3.83 -4.86 -11.03
N ILE A 320 -4.23 -5.90 -11.77
CA ILE A 320 -5.37 -5.85 -12.70
C ILE A 320 -6.66 -5.53 -11.94
N GLU A 321 -6.89 -6.20 -10.80
CA GLU A 321 -8.05 -5.94 -9.95
C GLU A 321 -8.06 -4.49 -9.46
N HIS A 322 -6.91 -3.96 -9.03
CA HIS A 322 -6.76 -2.57 -8.64
C HIS A 322 -7.17 -1.61 -9.77
N PHE A 323 -6.70 -1.82 -11.00
CA PHE A 323 -7.12 -1.01 -12.15
C PHE A 323 -8.62 -1.12 -12.40
N THR A 324 -9.20 -2.32 -12.33
CA THR A 324 -10.63 -2.54 -12.61
C THR A 324 -11.57 -1.99 -11.53
N GLN A 325 -11.05 -1.69 -10.34
CA GLN A 325 -11.79 -1.05 -9.26
C GLN A 325 -11.87 0.48 -9.42
N SER A 326 -11.05 1.07 -10.30
CA SER A 326 -11.14 2.50 -10.60
C SER A 326 -12.44 2.81 -11.35
N LYS A 327 -13.02 3.99 -11.10
CA LYS A 327 -14.23 4.49 -11.79
C LYS A 327 -13.90 5.12 -13.16
N SER A 328 -12.86 4.65 -13.84
CA SER A 328 -12.38 5.23 -15.10
C SER A 328 -12.47 4.25 -16.26
N ASP A 329 -12.22 4.74 -17.48
CA ASP A 329 -12.10 3.92 -18.66
C ASP A 329 -10.79 3.11 -18.67
N TYR A 330 -10.70 2.11 -19.55
CA TYR A 330 -9.44 1.45 -19.91
C TYR A 330 -8.42 2.49 -20.44
N GLN A 331 -7.22 2.45 -19.87
CA GLN A 331 -6.06 3.21 -20.31
C GLN A 331 -5.01 2.26 -20.90
N ASP A 332 -4.42 2.63 -22.04
CA ASP A 332 -3.39 1.82 -22.70
C ASP A 332 -2.21 1.54 -21.74
N THR A 333 -1.90 2.48 -20.84
CA THR A 333 -0.83 2.36 -19.84
C THR A 333 -1.00 1.18 -18.89
N PHE A 334 -2.24 0.71 -18.62
CA PHE A 334 -2.47 -0.41 -17.71
C PHE A 334 -1.83 -1.71 -18.20
N THR A 335 -1.87 -1.96 -19.51
CA THR A 335 -1.23 -3.15 -20.07
C THR A 335 0.28 -3.07 -19.95
N LYS A 336 0.85 -1.89 -20.16
CA LYS A 336 2.28 -1.64 -20.00
C LYS A 336 2.72 -1.89 -18.56
N ASP A 337 1.99 -1.35 -17.57
CA ASP A 337 2.26 -1.55 -16.15
C ASP A 337 2.23 -3.04 -15.77
N VAL A 338 1.23 -3.80 -16.26
CA VAL A 338 1.15 -5.25 -16.02
C VAL A 338 2.35 -5.98 -16.63
N LEU A 339 2.78 -5.61 -17.83
CA LEU A 339 3.95 -6.23 -18.48
C LEU A 339 5.25 -5.92 -17.73
N GLU A 340 5.42 -4.68 -17.27
CA GLU A 340 6.57 -4.26 -16.47
C GLU A 340 6.62 -5.01 -15.12
N GLU A 341 5.47 -5.24 -14.48
CA GLU A 341 5.39 -6.05 -13.25
C GLU A 341 5.78 -7.51 -13.49
N ILE A 342 5.31 -8.11 -14.60
CA ILE A 342 5.73 -9.48 -14.97
C ILE A 342 7.26 -9.53 -15.12
N ASP A 343 7.84 -8.59 -15.86
CA ASP A 343 9.28 -8.54 -16.08
C ASP A 343 10.06 -8.31 -14.78
N ALA A 344 9.58 -7.44 -13.89
CA ALA A 344 10.19 -7.20 -12.59
C ALA A 344 10.20 -8.46 -11.71
N GLN A 345 9.07 -9.17 -11.63
CA GLN A 345 8.97 -10.41 -10.84
C GLN A 345 9.84 -11.52 -11.43
N LEU A 346 9.82 -11.72 -12.75
CA LEU A 346 10.68 -12.72 -13.40
C LEU A 346 12.18 -12.43 -13.19
N ASN A 347 12.58 -11.16 -13.23
CA ASN A 347 13.96 -10.75 -12.94
C ASN A 347 14.35 -11.01 -11.48
N LYS A 348 13.43 -10.78 -10.53
CA LYS A 348 13.64 -11.05 -9.09
C LYS A 348 13.81 -12.54 -8.80
N SER A 349 13.10 -13.41 -9.54
CA SER A 349 13.16 -14.86 -9.37
C SER A 349 14.45 -15.52 -9.88
N GLY A 350 15.28 -14.80 -10.64
CA GLY A 350 16.62 -15.24 -11.05
C GLY A 350 16.90 -15.11 -12.55
N SER A 351 18.18 -15.14 -12.91
CA SER A 351 18.69 -14.77 -14.25
C SER A 351 18.45 -15.79 -15.38
N LYS A 352 17.75 -16.91 -15.12
CA LYS A 352 17.70 -18.09 -16.03
C LYS A 352 16.30 -18.59 -16.35
N ILE A 353 15.33 -17.69 -16.41
CA ILE A 353 13.98 -18.01 -16.87
C ILE A 353 14.02 -18.41 -18.35
N ASN A 354 13.34 -19.50 -18.67
CA ASN A 354 13.20 -20.01 -20.03
C ASN A 354 12.29 -19.08 -20.85
N THR A 355 12.68 -18.75 -22.09
CA THR A 355 11.89 -17.86 -22.96
C THR A 355 10.47 -18.38 -23.25
N LYS A 356 10.27 -19.70 -23.30
CA LYS A 356 8.93 -20.30 -23.45
C LYS A 356 8.08 -20.12 -22.20
N PHE A 357 8.67 -20.23 -21.01
CA PHE A 357 7.97 -19.92 -19.76
C PHE A 357 7.59 -18.43 -19.70
N GLU A 358 8.52 -17.53 -20.02
CA GLU A 358 8.27 -16.08 -20.11
C GLU A 358 7.11 -15.77 -21.05
N LEU A 359 7.10 -16.37 -22.25
CA LEU A 359 6.01 -16.18 -23.22
C LEU A 359 4.66 -16.69 -22.68
N ASP A 360 4.63 -17.93 -22.21
CA ASP A 360 3.37 -18.59 -21.83
C ASP A 360 2.75 -17.90 -20.59
N ILE A 361 3.57 -17.43 -19.63
CA ILE A 361 3.08 -16.69 -18.46
C ILE A 361 2.58 -15.28 -18.83
N LYS A 362 3.26 -14.58 -19.75
CA LYS A 362 2.79 -13.29 -20.27
C LYS A 362 1.45 -13.46 -20.99
N LEU A 363 1.30 -14.48 -21.83
CA LEU A 363 0.04 -14.79 -22.50
C LEU A 363 -1.09 -15.11 -21.53
N TYR A 364 -0.79 -15.89 -20.49
CA TYR A 364 -1.75 -16.22 -19.44
C TYR A 364 -2.32 -14.96 -18.78
N ILE A 365 -1.43 -14.08 -18.30
CA ILE A 365 -1.80 -12.88 -17.55
C ILE A 365 -2.46 -11.84 -18.46
N CYS A 366 -1.92 -11.60 -19.67
CA CYS A 366 -2.54 -10.68 -20.61
C CYS A 366 -3.91 -11.18 -21.10
N GLY A 367 -4.15 -12.49 -21.13
CA GLY A 367 -5.48 -13.06 -21.36
C GLY A 367 -6.49 -12.70 -20.27
N ILE A 368 -6.06 -12.73 -19.01
CA ILE A 368 -6.86 -12.27 -17.86
C ILE A 368 -7.11 -10.76 -17.95
N ALA A 369 -6.04 -9.97 -18.13
CA ALA A 369 -6.10 -8.52 -18.24
C ALA A 369 -7.06 -8.07 -19.36
N SER A 370 -6.95 -8.68 -20.55
CA SER A 370 -7.81 -8.39 -21.69
C SER A 370 -9.30 -8.55 -21.37
N ARG A 371 -9.69 -9.62 -20.68
CA ARG A 371 -11.09 -9.81 -20.29
C ARG A 371 -11.54 -8.77 -19.27
N LYS A 372 -10.74 -8.56 -18.22
CA LYS A 372 -11.05 -7.62 -17.13
C LYS A 372 -11.12 -6.17 -17.59
N PHE A 373 -10.19 -5.74 -18.43
CA PHE A 373 -10.20 -4.40 -19.01
C PHE A 373 -11.33 -4.19 -20.01
N THR A 374 -11.75 -5.23 -20.74
CA THR A 374 -12.95 -5.16 -21.58
C THR A 374 -14.22 -4.98 -20.74
N GLU A 375 -14.35 -5.72 -19.63
CA GLU A 375 -15.45 -5.56 -18.68
C GLU A 375 -15.48 -4.15 -18.08
N MET A 376 -14.32 -3.64 -17.67
CA MET A 376 -14.14 -2.27 -17.17
C MET A 376 -14.57 -1.22 -18.19
N HIS A 377 -14.09 -1.33 -19.43
CA HIS A 377 -14.44 -0.40 -20.52
C HIS A 377 -15.95 -0.37 -20.81
N ARG A 378 -16.58 -1.54 -20.90
CA ARG A 378 -18.04 -1.65 -21.12
C ARG A 378 -18.84 -1.06 -19.96
N LYS A 379 -18.41 -1.35 -18.73
CA LYS A 379 -19.02 -0.78 -17.54
C LYS A 379 -18.93 0.75 -17.56
N TYR A 380 -17.75 1.31 -17.89
CA TYR A 380 -17.55 2.75 -18.00
C TYR A 380 -18.47 3.38 -19.06
N ILE A 381 -18.55 2.81 -20.27
CA ILE A 381 -19.46 3.32 -21.31
C ILE A 381 -20.92 3.32 -20.84
N THR A 382 -21.34 2.28 -20.13
CA THR A 382 -22.71 2.15 -19.62
C THR A 382 -23.00 3.18 -18.52
N GLU A 383 -22.04 3.38 -17.60
CA GLU A 383 -22.15 4.35 -16.50
C GLU A 383 -22.09 5.80 -16.99
N GLN A 384 -21.34 6.07 -18.06
CA GLN A 384 -21.19 7.37 -18.70
C GLN A 384 -22.14 7.57 -19.89
N ASP A 385 -23.22 6.78 -19.97
CA ASP A 385 -24.24 6.97 -21.00
C ASP A 385 -24.81 8.40 -20.90
N PRO A 386 -24.64 9.24 -21.94
CA PRO A 386 -25.10 10.62 -21.90
C PRO A 386 -26.60 10.74 -21.60
N LEU A 387 -27.42 9.76 -22.01
CA LEU A 387 -28.85 9.75 -21.72
C LEU A 387 -29.12 9.66 -20.20
N ASN A 388 -28.37 8.83 -19.49
CA ASN A 388 -28.50 8.66 -18.04
C ASN A 388 -28.11 9.94 -17.29
N HIS A 389 -27.09 10.66 -17.76
CA HIS A 389 -26.66 11.91 -17.15
C HIS A 389 -27.66 13.03 -17.36
N VAL A 390 -28.12 13.22 -18.59
CA VAL A 390 -29.15 14.23 -18.91
C VAL A 390 -30.45 13.98 -18.13
N GLN A 391 -30.82 12.72 -17.94
CA GLN A 391 -32.01 12.33 -17.19
C GLN A 391 -31.98 12.79 -15.72
N LYS A 392 -30.79 12.94 -15.10
CA LYS A 392 -30.64 13.46 -13.73
C LYS A 392 -31.13 14.91 -13.59
N PHE A 393 -31.00 15.71 -14.65
CA PHE A 393 -31.40 17.12 -14.65
C PHE A 393 -32.84 17.34 -15.11
N LYS A 394 -33.56 16.29 -15.55
CA LYS A 394 -34.92 16.42 -16.09
C LYS A 394 -35.88 17.13 -15.15
N SER A 395 -35.93 16.69 -13.89
CA SER A 395 -36.81 17.26 -12.87
C SER A 395 -36.46 18.73 -12.57
N GLN A 396 -35.17 19.05 -12.61
CA GLN A 396 -34.67 20.41 -12.45
C GLN A 396 -35.16 21.29 -13.61
N TYR A 397 -34.92 20.89 -14.86
CA TYR A 397 -35.36 21.65 -16.04
C TYR A 397 -36.88 21.81 -16.12
N LEU A 398 -37.65 20.78 -15.74
CA LEU A 398 -39.11 20.87 -15.66
C LEU A 398 -39.55 21.91 -14.63
N SER A 399 -38.96 21.87 -13.43
CA SER A 399 -39.31 22.80 -12.36
C SER A 399 -38.88 24.22 -12.74
N ASP A 400 -37.66 24.41 -13.22
CA ASP A 400 -37.16 25.69 -13.74
C ASP A 400 -38.10 26.25 -14.82
N PHE A 401 -38.57 25.42 -15.76
CA PHE A 401 -39.55 25.81 -16.76
C PHE A 401 -40.86 26.34 -16.13
N ILE A 402 -41.46 25.60 -15.20
CA ILE A 402 -42.71 25.99 -14.54
C ILE A 402 -42.52 27.26 -13.72
N ASP A 403 -41.44 27.34 -12.94
CA ASP A 403 -41.20 28.46 -12.04
C ASP A 403 -40.85 29.75 -12.78
N LEU A 404 -40.16 29.65 -13.93
CA LEU A 404 -39.92 30.78 -14.82
C LEU A 404 -41.20 31.26 -15.52
N TYR A 405 -42.12 30.35 -15.87
CA TYR A 405 -43.42 30.72 -16.43
C TYR A 405 -44.34 31.37 -15.38
N ARG A 406 -44.30 30.89 -14.13
CA ARG A 406 -45.13 31.36 -13.02
C ARG A 406 -44.52 32.51 -12.19
N GLU A 407 -43.28 32.90 -12.48
CA GLU A 407 -42.52 33.90 -11.72
C GLU A 407 -42.38 33.56 -10.22
N ARG A 408 -42.20 32.27 -9.91
CA ARG A 408 -42.04 31.78 -8.53
C ARG A 408 -40.63 32.05 -8.00
N ASP A 409 -40.51 32.25 -6.68
CA ASP A 409 -39.21 32.33 -6.01
C ASP A 409 -38.45 31.00 -6.15
N GLN A 410 -37.18 31.08 -6.55
CA GLN A 410 -36.33 29.93 -6.83
C GLN A 410 -35.27 29.67 -5.74
N CYS A 411 -35.12 30.57 -4.76
CA CYS A 411 -33.98 30.58 -3.82
C CYS A 411 -33.77 29.22 -3.14
N GLN A 412 -34.83 28.67 -2.53
CA GLN A 412 -34.74 27.39 -1.81
C GLN A 412 -34.44 26.21 -2.73
N ARG A 413 -35.05 26.16 -3.92
CA ARG A 413 -34.85 25.06 -4.87
C ARG A 413 -33.47 25.10 -5.48
N LYS A 414 -32.99 26.27 -5.94
CA LYS A 414 -31.64 26.42 -6.49
C LYS A 414 -30.55 26.12 -5.45
N ALA A 415 -30.76 26.50 -4.19
CA ALA A 415 -29.86 26.12 -3.09
C ALA A 415 -29.84 24.59 -2.86
N ARG A 416 -31.01 23.94 -2.95
CA ARG A 416 -31.14 22.48 -2.87
C ARG A 416 -30.46 21.78 -4.04
N ASP A 417 -30.70 22.24 -5.26
CA ASP A 417 -30.11 21.67 -6.48
C ASP A 417 -28.58 21.81 -6.46
N PHE A 418 -28.05 22.97 -6.05
CA PHE A 418 -26.62 23.17 -5.86
C PHE A 418 -26.04 22.21 -4.81
N THR A 419 -26.73 22.06 -3.69
CA THR A 419 -26.29 21.16 -2.62
C THR A 419 -26.30 19.70 -3.08
N GLN A 420 -27.35 19.26 -3.77
CA GLN A 420 -27.56 17.86 -4.15
C GLN A 420 -26.77 17.43 -5.39
N LEU A 421 -26.65 18.29 -6.39
CA LEU A 421 -25.99 17.98 -7.66
C LEU A 421 -24.51 18.38 -7.67
N CYS A 422 -24.10 19.37 -6.86
CA CYS A 422 -22.70 19.81 -6.78
C CYS A 422 -22.03 19.38 -5.47
N LEU A 423 -22.57 19.73 -4.30
CA LEU A 423 -21.88 19.50 -3.02
C LEU A 423 -21.89 18.05 -2.57
N LYS A 424 -23.03 17.35 -2.68
CA LYS A 424 -23.16 15.95 -2.23
C LYS A 424 -22.15 15.03 -2.93
N PRO A 425 -22.01 15.03 -4.27
CA PRO A 425 -20.99 14.22 -4.94
C PRO A 425 -19.57 14.61 -4.52
N ALA A 426 -19.29 15.91 -4.41
CA ALA A 426 -17.97 16.44 -4.06
C ALA A 426 -17.54 16.04 -2.64
N VAL A 427 -18.45 16.15 -1.66
CA VAL A 427 -18.21 15.75 -0.26
C VAL A 427 -18.04 14.23 -0.16
N THR A 428 -18.87 13.46 -0.88
CA THR A 428 -18.78 11.99 -0.88
C THR A 428 -17.44 11.52 -1.44
N GLU A 429 -17.01 12.11 -2.56
CA GLU A 429 -15.71 11.82 -3.16
C GLU A 429 -14.55 12.22 -2.25
N TYR A 430 -14.62 13.41 -1.62
CA TYR A 430 -13.63 13.86 -0.64
C TYR A 430 -13.43 12.87 0.51
N ILE A 431 -14.55 12.38 1.08
CA ILE A 431 -14.51 11.36 2.13
C ILE A 431 -13.79 10.14 1.59
N ASN A 432 -14.20 9.58 0.44
CA ASN A 432 -13.62 8.35 -0.10
C ASN A 432 -12.13 8.47 -0.48
N GLN A 433 -11.71 9.55 -1.14
CA GLN A 433 -10.32 9.72 -1.59
C GLN A 433 -9.34 9.78 -0.43
N SER A 434 -9.66 10.57 0.60
CA SER A 434 -8.69 10.82 1.66
C SER A 434 -8.81 9.84 2.83
N PHE A 435 -9.77 8.90 2.83
CA PHE A 435 -10.01 8.01 3.97
C PHE A 435 -8.97 6.90 4.12
N GLY A 436 -8.25 6.56 3.05
CA GLY A 436 -7.22 5.52 3.09
C GLY A 436 -6.13 5.78 4.15
N THR A 437 -5.66 7.02 4.26
CA THR A 437 -4.66 7.41 5.28
C THR A 437 -5.24 7.37 6.69
N ASP A 438 -6.51 7.72 6.86
CA ASP A 438 -7.18 7.68 8.18
C ASP A 438 -7.32 6.23 8.68
N ILE A 439 -7.56 5.27 7.79
CA ILE A 439 -7.56 3.84 8.13
C ILE A 439 -6.18 3.41 8.63
N VAL A 440 -5.10 3.82 7.94
CA VAL A 440 -3.73 3.48 8.37
C VAL A 440 -3.45 4.05 9.75
N ASP A 441 -3.74 5.33 9.98
CA ASP A 441 -3.55 5.98 11.28
C ASP A 441 -4.33 5.25 12.39
N ALA A 442 -5.61 4.94 12.15
CA ALA A 442 -6.43 4.23 13.14
C ALA A 442 -5.91 2.83 13.46
N VAL A 443 -5.41 2.08 12.46
CA VAL A 443 -4.81 0.75 12.68
C VAL A 443 -3.50 0.87 13.48
N LEU A 444 -2.66 1.86 13.17
CA LEU A 444 -1.39 2.10 13.88
C LEU A 444 -1.61 2.55 15.33
N GLU A 445 -2.60 3.42 15.56
CA GLU A 445 -2.98 3.90 16.90
C GLU A 445 -3.56 2.78 17.78
N ASN A 446 -4.34 1.86 17.20
CA ASN A 446 -4.91 0.72 17.93
C ASN A 446 -3.90 -0.42 18.15
N ASN A 447 -2.96 -0.62 17.22
CA ASN A 447 -2.01 -1.74 17.23
C ASN A 447 -0.55 -1.27 17.28
N THR A 448 -0.27 -0.41 18.27
CA THR A 448 1.01 0.28 18.41
C THR A 448 2.21 -0.67 18.49
N SER A 449 2.06 -1.89 19.02
CA SER A 449 3.17 -2.84 19.13
C SER A 449 3.45 -3.60 17.84
N GLU A 450 2.43 -4.13 17.16
CA GLU A 450 2.57 -5.05 16.03
C GLU A 450 3.22 -4.41 14.80
N TYR A 451 2.89 -3.14 14.54
CA TYR A 451 3.44 -2.38 13.41
C TYR A 451 4.59 -1.44 13.82
N SER A 452 5.10 -1.52 15.06
CA SER A 452 6.19 -0.66 15.52
C SER A 452 7.56 -1.05 14.95
N SER A 453 7.81 -2.34 14.75
CA SER A 453 9.05 -2.86 14.17
C SER A 453 8.77 -4.09 13.32
N ARG A 454 9.65 -4.37 12.35
CA ARG A 454 9.57 -5.60 11.56
C ARG A 454 9.70 -6.85 12.42
N ALA A 455 10.58 -6.79 13.43
CA ALA A 455 10.80 -7.89 14.35
C ALA A 455 9.51 -8.24 15.12
N LEU A 456 8.83 -7.23 15.65
CA LEU A 456 7.54 -7.40 16.34
C LEU A 456 6.44 -7.90 15.40
N PHE A 457 6.38 -7.37 14.19
CA PHE A 457 5.44 -7.82 13.17
C PHE A 457 5.63 -9.31 12.82
N GLN A 458 6.89 -9.73 12.58
CA GLN A 458 7.22 -11.13 12.33
C GLN A 458 6.93 -12.03 13.53
N TYR A 459 7.21 -11.57 14.75
CA TYR A 459 6.85 -12.28 15.97
C TYR A 459 5.33 -12.54 16.04
N THR A 460 4.51 -11.51 15.79
CA THR A 460 3.05 -11.64 15.81
C THR A 460 2.56 -12.69 14.82
N ILE A 461 3.08 -12.67 13.59
CA ILE A 461 2.72 -13.66 12.57
C ILE A 461 3.14 -15.07 12.96
N LEU A 462 4.40 -15.25 13.40
CA LEU A 462 4.92 -16.55 13.77
C LEU A 462 4.19 -17.13 14.99
N LYS A 463 3.79 -16.28 15.93
CA LYS A 463 2.95 -16.67 17.05
C LYS A 463 1.58 -17.14 16.56
N GLU A 464 0.93 -16.38 15.67
CA GLU A 464 -0.37 -16.77 15.12
C GLU A 464 -0.29 -18.08 14.31
N LEU A 465 0.76 -18.28 13.52
CA LEU A 465 1.03 -19.52 12.79
C LEU A 465 1.19 -20.71 13.73
N LEU A 466 1.92 -20.53 14.84
CA LEU A 466 2.06 -21.56 15.87
C LEU A 466 0.72 -21.87 16.53
N ASP A 467 -0.06 -20.83 16.84
CA ASP A 467 -1.36 -20.97 17.49
C ASP A 467 -2.36 -21.72 16.60
N LYS A 468 -2.50 -21.33 15.34
CA LYS A 468 -3.35 -21.99 14.34
C LYS A 468 -2.88 -23.40 13.98
N SER A 469 -1.57 -23.62 13.94
CA SER A 469 -0.95 -24.91 13.58
C SER A 469 -1.48 -25.47 12.25
N ASN A 470 -1.63 -24.61 11.24
CA ASN A 470 -2.10 -25.00 9.91
C ASN A 470 -0.90 -25.15 8.95
N PHE A 471 -0.75 -26.33 8.34
CA PHE A 471 0.34 -26.62 7.41
C PHE A 471 0.35 -25.70 6.17
N SER A 472 -0.81 -25.40 5.59
CA SER A 472 -0.91 -24.56 4.39
C SER A 472 -0.41 -23.15 4.68
N ASP A 473 -0.79 -22.59 5.84
CA ASP A 473 -0.35 -21.25 6.25
C ASP A 473 1.18 -21.18 6.42
N PHE A 474 1.80 -22.24 6.98
CA PHE A 474 3.26 -22.32 7.05
C PHE A 474 3.91 -22.36 5.67
N VAL A 475 3.37 -23.15 4.73
CA VAL A 475 3.94 -23.22 3.38
C VAL A 475 3.82 -21.89 2.66
N GLU A 476 2.66 -21.23 2.74
CA GLU A 476 2.44 -19.91 2.14
C GLU A 476 3.38 -18.87 2.75
N TYR A 477 3.54 -18.83 4.07
CA TYR A 477 4.50 -17.95 4.74
C TYR A 477 5.96 -18.21 4.33
N ILE A 478 6.35 -19.47 4.13
CA ILE A 478 7.72 -19.84 3.81
C ILE A 478 8.05 -19.56 2.33
N LEU A 479 7.19 -20.02 1.42
CA LEU A 479 7.45 -20.03 -0.03
C LEU A 479 6.90 -18.80 -0.75
N HIS A 480 5.84 -18.19 -0.21
CA HIS A 480 5.12 -17.06 -0.81
C HIS A 480 4.98 -15.90 0.18
N TYR A 481 6.08 -15.60 0.88
CA TYR A 481 6.11 -14.67 2.02
C TYR A 481 5.43 -13.34 1.71
N GLU A 482 5.72 -12.73 0.56
CA GLU A 482 5.11 -11.45 0.16
C GLU A 482 3.58 -11.52 0.09
N ASN A 483 3.05 -12.56 -0.52
CA ASN A 483 1.60 -12.75 -0.65
C ASN A 483 0.96 -12.99 0.71
N TYR A 484 1.59 -13.85 1.53
CA TYR A 484 1.12 -14.13 2.87
C TYR A 484 1.06 -12.86 3.73
N ILE A 485 2.11 -12.03 3.71
CA ILE A 485 2.14 -10.77 4.48
C ILE A 485 1.03 -9.84 4.00
N LYS A 486 0.86 -9.68 2.68
CA LYS A 486 -0.21 -8.85 2.11
C LYS A 486 -1.57 -9.32 2.60
N ASP A 487 -1.89 -10.61 2.47
CA ASP A 487 -3.20 -11.15 2.88
C ASP A 487 -3.41 -11.07 4.38
N TRP A 488 -2.36 -11.29 5.17
CA TRP A 488 -2.40 -11.14 6.63
C TRP A 488 -2.77 -9.70 7.02
N ILE A 489 -2.09 -8.69 6.45
CA ILE A 489 -2.37 -7.27 6.73
C ILE A 489 -3.82 -6.92 6.35
N TYR A 490 -4.27 -7.36 5.17
CA TYR A 490 -5.66 -7.13 4.73
C TYR A 490 -6.68 -7.68 5.73
N ASN A 491 -6.52 -8.94 6.12
CA ASN A 491 -7.39 -9.60 7.09
C ASN A 491 -7.28 -8.95 8.48
N HIS A 492 -6.10 -8.46 8.85
CA HIS A 492 -5.88 -7.76 10.10
C HIS A 492 -6.63 -6.42 10.15
N ILE A 493 -6.60 -5.63 9.07
CA ILE A 493 -7.39 -4.40 8.96
C ILE A 493 -8.88 -4.71 9.16
N ILE A 494 -9.41 -5.73 8.47
CA ILE A 494 -10.82 -6.14 8.60
C ILE A 494 -11.15 -6.48 10.06
N LYS A 495 -10.28 -7.25 10.72
CA LYS A 495 -10.44 -7.64 12.12
C LYS A 495 -10.48 -6.44 13.06
N CYS A 496 -9.58 -5.47 12.89
CA CYS A 496 -9.54 -4.24 13.69
C CYS A 496 -10.86 -3.46 13.60
N PHE A 497 -11.37 -3.26 12.38
CA PHE A 497 -12.63 -2.55 12.16
C PHE A 497 -13.88 -3.36 12.52
N SER A 498 -13.74 -4.66 12.78
CA SER A 498 -14.84 -5.51 13.24
C SER A 498 -14.97 -5.53 14.77
N LYS A 499 -13.93 -5.13 15.51
CA LYS A 499 -13.87 -5.29 16.97
C LYS A 499 -13.51 -4.02 17.73
N ASP A 500 -12.54 -3.26 17.21
CA ASP A 500 -11.81 -2.28 18.00
C ASP A 500 -11.98 -0.84 17.45
N ILE A 501 -12.24 -0.69 16.15
CA ILE A 501 -12.31 0.62 15.46
C ILE A 501 -13.69 0.82 14.82
N SER A 502 -14.36 1.93 15.15
CA SER A 502 -15.62 2.32 14.52
C SER A 502 -15.40 3.03 13.19
N LEU A 503 -15.75 2.34 12.08
CA LEU A 503 -15.74 2.91 10.73
C LEU A 503 -16.62 4.15 10.63
N GLN A 504 -17.79 4.12 11.27
CA GLN A 504 -18.78 5.18 11.23
C GLN A 504 -18.27 6.44 11.93
N GLU A 505 -17.68 6.30 13.13
CA GLU A 505 -17.13 7.43 13.87
C GLU A 505 -16.01 8.14 13.09
N LEU A 506 -15.14 7.37 12.42
CA LEU A 506 -14.08 7.95 11.59
C LEU A 506 -14.65 8.71 10.39
N LYS A 507 -15.62 8.14 9.66
CA LYS A 507 -16.29 8.83 8.55
C LYS A 507 -17.05 10.07 9.03
N MET A 508 -17.72 10.00 10.18
CA MET A 508 -18.46 11.12 10.77
C MET A 508 -17.54 12.29 11.17
N LYS A 509 -16.41 12.01 11.85
CA LYS A 509 -15.41 13.05 12.17
C LYS A 509 -14.93 13.79 10.91
N LYS A 510 -14.80 13.06 9.81
CA LYS A 510 -14.39 13.62 8.53
C LYS A 510 -15.47 14.45 7.86
N LEU A 511 -16.71 13.96 7.87
CA LEU A 511 -17.89 14.71 7.43
C LEU A 511 -18.01 16.03 8.20
N ASP A 512 -17.90 16.00 9.53
CA ASP A 512 -17.96 17.20 10.37
C ASP A 512 -16.88 18.23 9.98
N ARG A 513 -15.66 17.76 9.71
CA ARG A 513 -14.54 18.64 9.30
C ARG A 513 -14.81 19.32 7.95
N VAL A 514 -15.32 18.59 6.96
CA VAL A 514 -15.57 19.16 5.62
C VAL A 514 -16.81 20.04 5.61
N ILE A 515 -17.90 19.67 6.30
CA ILE A 515 -19.08 20.53 6.44
C ILE A 515 -18.71 21.84 7.13
N LYS A 516 -17.93 21.79 8.22
CA LYS A 516 -17.45 23.00 8.89
C LYS A 516 -16.63 23.88 7.94
N LYS A 517 -15.78 23.29 7.09
CA LYS A 517 -15.02 24.06 6.09
C LYS A 517 -15.95 24.68 5.06
N ILE A 518 -16.93 23.94 4.54
CA ILE A 518 -17.96 24.46 3.62
C ILE A 518 -18.71 25.63 4.22
N THR A 519 -19.26 25.49 5.44
CA THR A 519 -20.02 26.55 6.13
C THR A 519 -19.17 27.81 6.33
N ASN A 520 -17.91 27.65 6.74
CA ASN A 520 -16.98 28.78 6.90
C ASN A 520 -16.66 29.45 5.55
N THR A 521 -16.51 28.67 4.47
CA THR A 521 -16.24 29.22 3.14
C THR A 521 -17.47 29.95 2.58
N VAL A 522 -18.69 29.46 2.82
CA VAL A 522 -19.92 30.19 2.46
C VAL A 522 -19.95 31.54 3.17
N GLU A 523 -19.63 31.58 4.47
CA GLU A 523 -19.58 32.84 5.23
C GLU A 523 -18.57 33.83 4.64
N ALA A 524 -17.36 33.36 4.33
CA ALA A 524 -16.32 34.20 3.72
C ALA A 524 -16.68 34.67 2.30
N SER A 525 -17.50 33.89 1.58
CA SER A 525 -17.87 34.18 0.19
C SER A 525 -18.94 35.28 0.07
N LYS A 526 -19.58 35.69 1.18
CA LYS A 526 -20.56 36.80 1.22
C LYS A 526 -19.94 38.19 1.02
N LEU A 527 -18.62 38.28 0.93
CA LEU A 527 -17.87 39.52 0.82
C LEU A 527 -17.21 39.63 -0.56
N GLU A 528 -17.15 40.86 -1.07
CA GLU A 528 -16.31 41.23 -2.19
C GLU A 528 -14.82 41.28 -1.79
N ALA A 529 -13.92 41.38 -2.77
CA ALA A 529 -12.48 41.47 -2.54
C ALA A 529 -12.05 42.69 -1.70
N ASN A 530 -12.87 43.75 -1.67
CA ASN A 530 -12.68 44.96 -0.87
C ASN A 530 -13.24 44.83 0.56
N GLY A 531 -13.87 43.70 0.91
CA GLY A 531 -14.49 43.44 2.21
C GLY A 531 -15.93 43.94 2.37
N SER A 532 -16.57 44.51 1.33
CA SER A 532 -17.99 44.88 1.40
C SER A 532 -18.91 43.68 1.18
N PRO A 533 -20.14 43.67 1.74
CA PRO A 533 -21.13 42.64 1.45
C PRO A 533 -21.51 42.61 -0.04
N LEU A 534 -21.82 41.43 -0.55
CA LEU A 534 -22.37 41.26 -1.90
C LEU A 534 -23.72 41.97 -2.05
N THR A 535 -24.02 42.39 -3.27
CA THR A 535 -25.32 42.98 -3.60
C THR A 535 -26.43 41.93 -3.49
N ASN A 536 -27.57 42.29 -2.88
CA ASN A 536 -28.70 41.37 -2.73
C ASN A 536 -29.54 41.27 -4.01
N ASN A 537 -28.94 40.75 -5.07
CA ASN A 537 -29.55 40.52 -6.39
C ASN A 537 -29.01 39.22 -7.00
N VAL A 538 -29.38 38.94 -8.25
CA VAL A 538 -28.96 37.73 -9.00
C VAL A 538 -27.44 37.70 -9.24
N GLU A 539 -26.83 38.86 -9.48
CA GLU A 539 -25.39 39.00 -9.70
C GLU A 539 -24.61 38.64 -8.43
N GLY A 540 -25.06 39.11 -7.27
CA GLY A 540 -24.50 38.74 -5.97
C GLY A 540 -24.57 37.23 -5.71
N THR A 541 -25.68 36.56 -6.05
CA THR A 541 -25.79 35.09 -5.94
C THR A 541 -24.75 34.39 -6.83
N THR A 542 -24.53 34.90 -8.04
CA THR A 542 -23.55 34.33 -8.98
C THR A 542 -22.13 34.48 -8.43
N ILE A 543 -21.78 35.67 -7.94
CA ILE A 543 -20.47 35.95 -7.35
C ILE A 543 -20.24 35.11 -6.08
N LEU A 544 -21.25 34.95 -5.23
CA LEU A 544 -21.18 34.10 -4.03
C LEU A 544 -20.73 32.67 -4.39
N ILE A 545 -21.38 32.07 -5.40
CA ILE A 545 -21.10 30.69 -5.83
C ILE A 545 -19.71 30.60 -6.47
N GLN A 546 -19.34 31.57 -7.31
CA GLN A 546 -18.01 31.63 -7.91
C GLN A 546 -16.90 31.74 -6.85
N ASN A 547 -17.07 32.63 -5.87
CA ASN A 547 -16.15 32.79 -4.75
C ASN A 547 -16.03 31.50 -3.95
N PHE A 548 -17.16 30.85 -3.65
CA PHE A 548 -17.20 29.58 -2.94
C PHE A 548 -16.46 28.48 -3.71
N CYS A 549 -16.80 28.26 -4.98
CA CYS A 549 -16.18 27.23 -5.82
C CYS A 549 -14.67 27.44 -5.95
N LYS A 550 -14.23 28.69 -6.13
CA LYS A 550 -12.81 29.04 -6.19
C LYS A 550 -12.09 28.75 -4.87
N ALA A 551 -12.67 29.15 -3.74
CA ALA A 551 -12.09 28.93 -2.42
C ALA A 551 -12.08 27.46 -1.97
N MET A 552 -12.92 26.61 -2.57
CA MET A 552 -12.99 25.17 -2.30
C MET A 552 -12.22 24.30 -3.32
N SER A 553 -11.60 24.92 -4.32
CA SER A 553 -11.00 24.24 -5.48
C SER A 553 -9.84 23.29 -5.14
N ASP A 554 -9.19 23.45 -3.99
CA ASP A 554 -8.12 22.59 -3.49
C ASP A 554 -8.60 21.54 -2.45
N VAL A 555 -9.91 21.55 -2.14
CA VAL A 555 -10.53 20.76 -1.07
C VAL A 555 -11.47 19.70 -1.60
N ILE A 556 -12.41 20.11 -2.45
CA ILE A 556 -13.45 19.25 -3.02
C ILE A 556 -13.54 19.51 -4.52
N SER A 557 -13.84 18.46 -5.29
CA SER A 557 -13.99 18.61 -6.74
C SER A 557 -15.42 19.00 -7.08
N ILE A 558 -15.60 20.19 -7.68
CA ILE A 558 -16.89 20.72 -8.09
C ILE A 558 -16.82 20.99 -9.59
N SER A 559 -17.68 20.31 -10.35
CA SER A 559 -17.79 20.50 -11.80
C SER A 559 -18.45 21.84 -12.10
N MET A 560 -17.71 22.77 -12.70
CA MET A 560 -18.23 24.09 -13.07
C MET A 560 -19.35 24.00 -14.12
N SER A 561 -19.29 23.03 -15.03
CA SER A 561 -20.37 22.77 -15.98
C SER A 561 -21.66 22.35 -15.27
N THR A 562 -21.57 21.57 -14.19
CA THR A 562 -22.72 21.22 -13.36
C THR A 562 -23.27 22.45 -12.63
N VAL A 563 -22.39 23.30 -12.09
CA VAL A 563 -22.79 24.56 -11.44
C VAL A 563 -23.56 25.46 -12.41
N GLU A 564 -23.06 25.63 -13.64
CA GLU A 564 -23.73 26.42 -14.68
C GLU A 564 -25.12 25.87 -15.02
N ARG A 565 -25.28 24.55 -15.15
CA ARG A 565 -26.58 23.90 -15.38
C ARG A 565 -27.55 24.11 -14.23
N VAL A 566 -27.08 23.98 -12.98
CA VAL A 566 -27.89 24.25 -11.79
C VAL A 566 -28.37 25.71 -11.78
N LEU A 567 -27.51 26.64 -12.19
CA LEU A 567 -27.79 28.07 -12.23
C LEU A 567 -28.51 28.54 -13.50
N PHE A 568 -28.92 27.62 -14.38
CA PHE A 568 -29.68 27.97 -15.57
C PHE A 568 -30.90 28.84 -15.23
N GLN A 569 -30.94 30.04 -15.83
CA GLN A 569 -32.00 31.05 -15.64
C GLN A 569 -32.30 31.36 -14.17
N ASN A 570 -31.29 31.31 -13.29
CA ASN A 570 -31.46 31.63 -11.87
C ASN A 570 -31.99 33.05 -11.65
N THR A 571 -33.08 33.19 -10.90
CA THR A 571 -33.66 34.49 -10.50
C THR A 571 -33.47 34.81 -9.01
N SER A 572 -32.73 33.96 -8.28
CA SER A 572 -32.57 34.05 -6.82
C SER A 572 -31.72 35.25 -6.39
N CYS A 573 -32.22 36.03 -5.42
CA CYS A 573 -31.44 37.07 -4.74
C CYS A 573 -30.45 36.47 -3.73
N CYS A 574 -29.33 37.17 -3.49
CA CYS A 574 -28.22 36.66 -2.71
C CYS A 574 -28.58 36.29 -1.26
N ASP A 575 -29.27 37.16 -0.52
CA ASP A 575 -29.54 36.91 0.91
C ASP A 575 -30.49 35.72 1.14
N PRO A 576 -31.66 35.64 0.45
CA PRO A 576 -32.57 34.50 0.63
C PRO A 576 -31.97 33.18 0.10
N PHE A 577 -31.18 33.23 -0.98
CA PHE A 577 -30.44 32.07 -1.46
C PHE A 577 -29.43 31.59 -0.41
N THR A 578 -28.65 32.51 0.15
CA THR A 578 -27.61 32.17 1.14
C THR A 578 -28.22 31.58 2.40
N LYS A 579 -29.35 32.11 2.88
CA LYS A 579 -30.09 31.52 4.00
C LYS A 579 -30.54 30.09 3.68
N SER A 580 -31.14 29.88 2.50
CA SER A 580 -31.59 28.56 2.06
C SER A 580 -30.43 27.58 1.89
N LEU A 581 -29.26 28.06 1.48
CA LEU A 581 -28.05 27.26 1.33
C LEU A 581 -27.56 26.69 2.67
N TYR A 582 -27.60 27.48 3.75
CA TYR A 582 -27.27 26.96 5.09
C TYR A 582 -28.20 25.82 5.52
N GLU A 583 -29.52 25.99 5.34
CA GLU A 583 -30.51 24.95 5.64
C GLU A 583 -30.24 23.68 4.82
N CYS A 584 -29.94 23.83 3.52
CA CYS A 584 -29.61 22.70 2.65
C CYS A 584 -28.29 22.00 3.03
N ILE A 585 -27.29 22.74 3.49
CA ILE A 585 -26.01 22.15 3.96
C ILE A 585 -26.23 21.31 5.23
N ASP A 586 -27.10 21.77 6.13
CA ASP A 586 -27.47 21.00 7.33
C ASP A 586 -28.24 19.72 6.96
N ASP A 587 -29.18 19.82 6.02
CA ASP A 587 -29.90 18.64 5.47
C ASP A 587 -28.93 17.65 4.80
N LEU A 588 -27.98 18.15 4.01
CA LEU A 588 -26.94 17.34 3.37
C LEU A 588 -26.10 16.58 4.39
N LYS A 589 -25.71 17.25 5.48
CA LYS A 589 -24.96 16.61 6.57
C LYS A 589 -25.76 15.44 7.15
N GLN A 590 -27.06 15.64 7.41
CA GLN A 590 -27.92 14.59 7.96
C GLN A 590 -28.09 13.42 6.99
N GLU A 591 -28.24 13.72 5.71
CA GLU A 591 -28.37 12.71 4.65
C GLU A 591 -27.12 11.84 4.54
N ILE A 592 -25.93 12.44 4.43
CA ILE A 592 -24.66 11.70 4.37
C ILE A 592 -24.41 10.96 5.69
N ALA A 593 -24.76 11.54 6.84
CA ALA A 593 -24.63 10.85 8.12
C ALA A 593 -25.50 9.58 8.18
N LYS A 594 -26.71 9.63 7.61
CA LYS A 594 -27.59 8.47 7.49
C LYS A 594 -26.95 7.40 6.58
N GLU A 595 -26.46 7.79 5.41
CA GLU A 595 -25.75 6.87 4.49
C GLU A 595 -24.53 6.21 5.15
N ILE A 596 -23.76 6.98 5.94
CA ILE A 596 -22.62 6.45 6.72
C ILE A 596 -23.09 5.42 7.75
N SER A 597 -24.21 5.66 8.42
CA SER A 597 -24.74 4.72 9.42
C SER A 597 -25.26 3.42 8.81
N GLU A 598 -25.71 3.45 7.56
CA GLU A 598 -26.13 2.26 6.80
C GLU A 598 -24.92 1.48 6.22
N SER A 599 -23.79 2.16 5.95
CA SER A 599 -22.56 1.55 5.43
C SER A 599 -21.67 0.99 6.55
N THR A 600 -21.67 -0.34 6.72
CA THR A 600 -20.94 -1.00 7.82
C THR A 600 -19.72 -1.81 7.40
N LEU A 601 -19.62 -2.22 6.13
CA LEU A 601 -18.58 -3.14 5.67
C LEU A 601 -17.29 -2.41 5.27
N ILE A 602 -16.25 -2.56 6.08
CA ILE A 602 -14.89 -2.07 5.79
C ILE A 602 -14.36 -2.59 4.45
N THR A 603 -14.72 -3.81 4.04
CA THR A 603 -14.29 -4.42 2.78
C THR A 603 -14.73 -3.64 1.54
N GLU A 604 -15.91 -2.99 1.59
CA GLU A 604 -16.37 -2.14 0.49
C GLU A 604 -15.60 -0.82 0.46
N THR A 605 -15.32 -0.25 1.64
CA THR A 605 -14.52 0.98 1.76
C THR A 605 -13.08 0.76 1.27
N LEU A 606 -12.46 -0.38 1.58
CA LEU A 606 -11.10 -0.69 1.10
C LEU A 606 -10.99 -0.77 -0.43
N LYS A 607 -12.08 -1.12 -1.12
CA LYS A 607 -12.13 -1.13 -2.59
C LYS A 607 -12.16 0.28 -3.18
N THR A 608 -12.82 1.23 -2.51
CA THR A 608 -13.08 2.57 -3.03
C THR A 608 -12.03 3.62 -2.67
N VAL A 609 -11.29 3.45 -1.58
CA VAL A 609 -10.24 4.41 -1.17
C VAL A 609 -9.11 4.48 -2.19
N SER A 610 -8.60 5.69 -2.46
CA SER A 610 -7.51 5.91 -3.42
C SER A 610 -6.15 5.49 -2.85
N VAL A 611 -5.87 5.81 -1.59
CA VAL A 611 -4.73 5.28 -0.84
C VAL A 611 -5.11 3.92 -0.28
N LYS A 612 -4.40 2.86 -0.68
CA LYS A 612 -4.65 1.50 -0.18
C LYS A 612 -3.98 1.30 1.19
N PRO A 613 -4.75 1.12 2.29
CA PRO A 613 -4.17 1.03 3.63
C PRO A 613 -3.26 -0.20 3.80
N GLN A 614 -3.61 -1.30 3.14
CA GLN A 614 -2.81 -2.53 3.11
C GLN A 614 -1.41 -2.28 2.54
N ASP A 615 -1.28 -1.51 1.46
CA ASP A 615 0.00 -1.24 0.81
C ASP A 615 0.88 -0.34 1.67
N GLU A 616 0.30 0.67 2.32
CA GLU A 616 1.05 1.56 3.21
C GLU A 616 1.53 0.85 4.49
N LEU A 617 0.68 0.02 5.10
CA LEU A 617 1.07 -0.83 6.22
C LEU A 617 2.11 -1.88 5.80
N PHE A 618 1.99 -2.44 4.59
CA PHE A 618 2.95 -3.38 4.03
C PHE A 618 4.32 -2.72 3.83
N LYS A 619 4.39 -1.55 3.20
CA LYS A 619 5.64 -0.78 3.01
C LYS A 619 6.37 -0.55 4.34
N ARG A 620 5.62 -0.30 5.41
CA ARG A 620 6.15 -0.08 6.76
C ARG A 620 6.87 -1.30 7.35
N VAL A 621 6.33 -2.51 7.18
CA VAL A 621 6.81 -3.71 7.91
C VAL A 621 7.58 -4.70 7.04
N PHE A 622 7.41 -4.67 5.71
CA PHE A 622 7.93 -5.71 4.83
C PHE A 622 9.45 -5.65 4.60
N GLY A 623 10.00 -4.44 4.50
CA GLY A 623 11.43 -4.23 4.22
C GLY A 623 11.83 -4.42 2.76
N CYS A 624 13.05 -4.93 2.54
CA CYS A 624 13.57 -5.17 1.20
C CYS A 624 12.94 -6.40 0.50
N GLY A 625 12.21 -7.24 1.24
CA GLY A 625 11.49 -8.39 0.67
C GLY A 625 12.35 -9.55 0.17
N VAL A 626 13.69 -9.45 0.26
CA VAL A 626 14.61 -10.50 -0.19
C VAL A 626 14.71 -11.60 0.88
N GLN A 627 14.57 -12.85 0.45
CA GLN A 627 14.63 -14.04 1.32
C GLN A 627 15.93 -14.82 1.12
N CYS A 628 16.41 -15.47 2.19
CA CYS A 628 17.61 -16.29 2.15
C CYS A 628 17.48 -17.36 1.04
N PRO A 629 18.50 -17.53 0.17
CA PRO A 629 18.42 -18.44 -0.97
C PRO A 629 18.28 -19.93 -0.59
N PHE A 630 18.54 -20.27 0.67
CA PHE A 630 18.52 -21.64 1.17
C PHE A 630 17.28 -21.95 2.01
N CYS A 631 17.04 -21.19 3.09
CA CYS A 631 15.93 -21.46 4.00
C CYS A 631 14.72 -20.53 3.80
N LYS A 632 14.80 -19.56 2.89
CA LYS A 632 13.75 -18.55 2.63
C LYS A 632 13.39 -17.66 3.83
N THR A 633 14.24 -17.59 4.87
CA THR A 633 14.07 -16.59 5.94
C THR A 633 14.14 -15.17 5.36
N PRO A 634 13.19 -14.28 5.64
CA PRO A 634 13.22 -12.90 5.14
C PRO A 634 14.40 -12.11 5.72
N CYS A 635 14.92 -11.16 4.95
CA CYS A 635 15.96 -10.23 5.42
C CYS A 635 15.45 -9.38 6.61
N GLU A 636 16.29 -9.25 7.64
CA GLU A 636 15.97 -8.51 8.87
C GLU A 636 16.43 -7.04 8.83
N ALA A 637 17.12 -6.62 7.77
CA ALA A 637 17.62 -5.26 7.65
C ALA A 637 16.48 -4.23 7.61
N GLY A 638 16.43 -3.34 8.60
CA GLY A 638 15.40 -2.30 8.78
C GLY A 638 15.27 -1.35 7.60
N GLY A 639 16.39 -0.95 6.98
CA GLY A 639 16.39 -0.14 5.77
C GLY A 639 15.97 -0.93 4.52
N LYS A 640 15.26 -0.28 3.59
CA LYS A 640 14.86 -0.90 2.31
C LYS A 640 16.07 -1.12 1.39
N GLU A 641 16.99 -0.16 1.36
CA GLU A 641 18.26 -0.25 0.64
C GLU A 641 19.41 -0.42 1.63
N HIS A 642 20.20 -1.48 1.46
CA HIS A 642 21.28 -1.84 2.36
C HIS A 642 22.36 -2.65 1.64
N GLN A 643 23.60 -2.66 2.16
CA GLN A 643 24.70 -3.31 1.46
C GLN A 643 24.66 -4.84 1.44
N LEU A 644 24.19 -5.46 2.54
CA LEU A 644 24.17 -6.91 2.69
C LEU A 644 22.84 -7.37 3.29
N HIS A 645 22.25 -8.40 2.70
CA HIS A 645 21.13 -9.14 3.28
C HIS A 645 21.62 -10.02 4.43
N PHE A 646 20.88 -10.07 5.53
CA PHE A 646 21.19 -10.93 6.67
C PHE A 646 19.91 -11.35 7.40
N ALA A 647 20.03 -12.44 8.17
CA ALA A 647 19.06 -12.84 9.18
C ALA A 647 19.84 -13.38 10.38
N ALA A 648 19.42 -13.02 11.59
CA ALA A 648 20.05 -13.50 12.83
C ALA A 648 19.75 -14.99 13.06
N VAL A 649 18.55 -15.44 12.68
CA VAL A 649 18.12 -16.83 12.86
C VAL A 649 17.65 -17.43 11.54
N HIS A 650 18.34 -18.47 11.10
CA HIS A 650 17.92 -19.30 9.98
C HIS A 650 17.05 -20.48 10.45
N ARG A 651 16.23 -21.01 9.54
CA ARG A 651 15.37 -22.18 9.77
C ARG A 651 15.89 -23.40 9.00
N PRO A 652 15.48 -24.63 9.37
CA PRO A 652 15.84 -25.84 8.65
C PRO A 652 15.56 -25.70 7.15
N GLN A 653 16.55 -26.02 6.32
CA GLN A 653 16.48 -25.78 4.87
C GLN A 653 15.42 -26.66 4.19
N GLY A 654 15.10 -27.82 4.77
CA GLY A 654 14.04 -28.72 4.30
C GLY A 654 12.65 -28.11 4.32
N LEU A 655 12.41 -27.11 5.19
CA LEU A 655 11.17 -26.34 5.16
C LEU A 655 11.01 -25.53 3.87
N ALA A 656 12.14 -25.17 3.24
CA ALA A 656 12.23 -24.43 1.99
C ALA A 656 12.66 -25.32 0.80
N MET A 657 12.18 -26.57 0.78
CA MET A 657 12.34 -27.56 -0.31
C MET A 657 13.74 -28.17 -0.46
N TYR A 658 14.74 -27.79 0.33
CA TYR A 658 16.06 -28.38 0.20
C TYR A 658 16.10 -29.81 0.75
N LYS A 659 16.58 -30.72 -0.10
CA LYS A 659 16.74 -32.14 0.23
C LYS A 659 18.10 -32.67 -0.21
N HIS A 660 18.53 -33.75 0.42
CA HIS A 660 19.74 -34.44 0.06
C HIS A 660 19.60 -35.12 -1.30
N ILE A 661 20.47 -34.79 -2.25
CA ILE A 661 20.35 -35.17 -3.67
C ILE A 661 20.28 -36.68 -3.90
N LYS A 662 20.95 -37.48 -3.06
CA LYS A 662 21.03 -38.93 -3.25
C LYS A 662 19.94 -39.71 -2.54
N THR A 663 19.41 -39.15 -1.45
CA THR A 663 18.47 -39.87 -0.57
C THR A 663 17.08 -39.24 -0.60
N ASP A 664 16.92 -38.08 -1.22
CA ASP A 664 15.72 -37.25 -1.23
C ASP A 664 15.19 -36.87 0.17
N ILE A 665 15.99 -37.03 1.23
CA ILE A 665 15.66 -36.67 2.60
C ILE A 665 15.73 -35.15 2.77
N LEU A 666 14.69 -34.53 3.32
CA LEU A 666 14.67 -33.10 3.65
C LEU A 666 15.75 -32.73 4.67
N PHE A 667 16.41 -31.58 4.49
CA PHE A 667 17.45 -31.12 5.41
C PHE A 667 16.89 -30.51 6.70
N GLU A 668 17.30 -31.07 7.83
CA GLU A 668 17.07 -30.53 9.18
C GLU A 668 18.05 -29.40 9.54
N GLU A 669 19.21 -29.34 8.89
CA GLU A 669 20.25 -28.34 9.14
C GLU A 669 19.85 -26.92 8.68
N ILE A 670 20.34 -25.91 9.41
CA ILE A 670 20.19 -24.50 9.07
C ILE A 670 21.37 -23.97 8.24
N CYS A 671 21.18 -22.81 7.61
CA CYS A 671 22.15 -22.24 6.67
C CYS A 671 23.53 -21.98 7.28
N THR A 672 23.59 -21.52 8.54
CA THR A 672 24.86 -21.18 9.21
C THR A 672 25.75 -22.42 9.38
N SER A 673 25.14 -23.54 9.81
CA SER A 673 25.82 -24.83 9.94
C SER A 673 26.29 -25.36 8.58
N SER A 674 25.44 -25.29 7.54
CA SER A 674 25.82 -25.76 6.20
C SER A 674 26.93 -24.92 5.57
N VAL A 675 26.95 -23.59 5.76
CA VAL A 675 28.02 -22.69 5.31
C VAL A 675 29.34 -22.93 6.04
N HIS A 676 29.29 -23.29 7.31
CA HIS A 676 30.48 -23.71 8.06
C HIS A 676 31.00 -25.09 7.60
N GLY A 677 30.08 -26.01 7.27
CA GLY A 677 30.41 -27.38 6.90
C GLY A 677 31.00 -27.56 5.50
N ASN A 678 31.28 -28.83 5.15
CA ASN A 678 31.79 -29.24 3.84
C ASN A 678 30.68 -29.67 2.86
N GLY A 679 29.43 -29.37 3.19
CA GLY A 679 28.26 -29.68 2.37
C GLY A 679 28.26 -28.95 1.03
N LYS A 680 27.37 -29.37 0.13
CA LYS A 680 27.17 -28.72 -1.17
C LYS A 680 25.70 -28.39 -1.39
N PHE A 681 25.44 -27.25 -2.02
CA PHE A 681 24.12 -26.87 -2.51
C PHE A 681 24.06 -26.97 -4.03
N GLN A 682 22.86 -27.13 -4.57
CA GLN A 682 22.59 -26.98 -6.00
C GLN A 682 21.19 -26.41 -6.21
N ASN A 683 21.04 -25.46 -7.13
CA ASN A 683 19.77 -24.81 -7.44
C ASN A 683 19.83 -24.17 -8.85
N CYS A 684 18.81 -23.39 -9.22
CA CYS A 684 18.75 -22.70 -10.51
C CYS A 684 19.98 -21.81 -10.78
N GLU A 685 20.45 -21.06 -9.79
CA GLU A 685 21.61 -20.17 -9.92
C GLU A 685 22.91 -20.94 -10.19
N THR A 686 23.02 -22.17 -9.67
CA THR A 686 24.16 -23.04 -9.99
C THR A 686 24.00 -23.87 -11.26
N ASN A 687 22.93 -23.70 -12.04
CA ASN A 687 22.54 -24.64 -13.11
C ASN A 687 22.40 -26.07 -12.59
N PHE A 688 21.94 -26.25 -11.35
CA PHE A 688 21.86 -27.54 -10.68
C PHE A 688 23.19 -28.30 -10.69
N LYS A 689 24.30 -27.56 -10.55
CA LYS A 689 25.63 -28.13 -10.27
C LYS A 689 25.86 -28.07 -8.76
N PRO A 690 26.43 -29.12 -8.13
CA PRO A 690 26.82 -29.08 -6.74
C PRO A 690 27.98 -28.07 -6.52
N HIS A 691 27.79 -27.12 -5.62
CA HIS A 691 28.81 -26.17 -5.18
C HIS A 691 28.94 -26.17 -3.66
N PRO A 692 30.16 -26.01 -3.10
CA PRO A 692 30.35 -25.94 -1.65
C PRO A 692 29.56 -24.77 -1.04
N TYR A 693 28.87 -25.00 0.08
CA TYR A 693 28.16 -23.94 0.78
C TYR A 693 29.09 -22.82 1.26
N LYS A 694 30.31 -23.13 1.69
CA LYS A 694 31.33 -22.12 2.06
C LYS A 694 31.64 -21.10 0.95
N ASP A 695 31.39 -21.44 -0.31
CA ASP A 695 31.63 -20.59 -1.48
C ASP A 695 30.32 -19.95 -2.02
N TYR A 696 29.24 -19.95 -1.21
CA TYR A 696 27.92 -19.48 -1.66
C TYR A 696 27.93 -18.04 -2.21
N ARG A 697 28.83 -17.19 -1.69
CA ARG A 697 28.98 -15.79 -2.13
C ARG A 697 29.36 -15.62 -3.60
N LYS A 698 29.83 -16.68 -4.26
CA LYS A 698 30.02 -16.67 -5.72
C LYS A 698 28.71 -16.47 -6.47
N TYR A 699 27.60 -16.93 -5.89
CA TYR A 699 26.25 -16.85 -6.47
C TYR A 699 25.37 -15.83 -5.75
N TYR A 700 25.61 -15.61 -4.45
CA TYR A 700 24.86 -14.67 -3.61
C TYR A 700 25.83 -13.72 -2.87
N PRO A 701 26.53 -12.82 -3.57
CA PRO A 701 27.57 -11.96 -3.00
C PRO A 701 27.04 -10.96 -1.97
N ASP A 702 25.77 -10.59 -2.12
CA ASP A 702 24.97 -9.67 -1.33
C ASP A 702 24.40 -10.30 -0.04
N TRP A 703 24.47 -11.62 0.12
CA TRP A 703 24.03 -12.29 1.35
C TRP A 703 25.17 -12.51 2.35
N HIS A 704 24.90 -12.21 3.61
CA HIS A 704 25.74 -12.57 4.74
C HIS A 704 25.09 -13.66 5.60
N ILE A 705 25.66 -14.86 5.54
CA ILE A 705 25.31 -16.00 6.38
C ILE A 705 26.56 -16.33 7.21
N ALA A 706 26.46 -16.24 8.53
CA ALA A 706 27.59 -16.47 9.43
C ALA A 706 27.97 -17.97 9.44
N PRO A 707 29.25 -18.34 9.23
CA PRO A 707 29.72 -19.72 9.31
C PRO A 707 29.91 -20.15 10.78
N ASP A 708 28.81 -20.39 11.48
CA ASP A 708 28.81 -20.66 12.93
C ASP A 708 28.03 -21.96 13.26
N MET A 709 28.74 -22.92 13.87
CA MET A 709 28.18 -24.20 14.33
C MET A 709 27.52 -24.12 15.71
N SER A 710 27.77 -23.06 16.48
CA SER A 710 27.11 -22.85 17.77
C SER A 710 25.64 -22.41 17.59
N ILE A 711 25.30 -21.83 16.44
CA ILE A 711 23.93 -21.46 16.10
C ILE A 711 23.18 -22.72 15.66
N GLN A 712 22.14 -23.09 16.41
CA GLN A 712 21.22 -24.17 16.07
C GLN A 712 19.86 -23.63 15.62
N ALA A 713 19.04 -24.48 14.98
CA ALA A 713 17.64 -24.17 14.74
C ALA A 713 16.93 -23.80 16.07
N SER A 714 16.10 -22.76 16.05
CA SER A 714 15.28 -22.41 17.21
C SER A 714 14.29 -23.54 17.52
N ASP A 715 13.90 -23.68 18.79
CA ASP A 715 12.93 -24.71 19.18
C ASP A 715 11.58 -24.50 18.48
N TYR A 716 11.26 -23.26 18.11
CA TYR A 716 10.15 -22.95 17.22
C TYR A 716 10.24 -23.72 15.88
N TRP A 717 11.34 -23.56 15.13
CA TRP A 717 11.45 -24.17 13.81
C TRP A 717 11.71 -25.68 13.87
N LYS A 718 12.34 -26.16 14.96
CA LYS A 718 12.43 -27.60 15.27
C LYS A 718 11.03 -28.19 15.46
N TYR A 719 10.20 -27.56 16.27
CA TYR A 719 8.81 -27.97 16.52
C TYR A 719 8.00 -28.00 15.22
N VAL A 720 8.10 -26.97 14.37
CA VAL A 720 7.41 -26.91 13.07
C VAL A 720 7.86 -28.05 12.16
N LEU A 721 9.17 -28.29 12.02
CA LEU A 721 9.68 -29.38 11.18
C LEU A 721 9.21 -30.75 11.69
N VAL A 722 9.28 -31.00 13.00
CA VAL A 722 8.83 -32.25 13.61
C VAL A 722 7.34 -32.48 13.36
N THR A 723 6.52 -31.46 13.64
CA THR A 723 5.06 -31.53 13.56
C THR A 723 4.58 -31.81 12.13
N PHE A 724 5.18 -31.14 11.14
CA PHE A 724 4.73 -31.20 9.74
C PHE A 724 5.67 -32.00 8.83
N ASN A 725 6.59 -32.80 9.38
CA ASN A 725 7.66 -33.47 8.63
C ASN A 725 7.13 -34.24 7.40
N LYS A 726 6.13 -35.10 7.63
CA LYS A 726 5.52 -35.91 6.57
C LYS A 726 4.81 -35.06 5.53
N GLN A 727 4.10 -34.02 5.95
CA GLN A 727 3.36 -33.14 5.04
C GLN A 727 4.29 -32.30 4.16
N PHE A 728 5.41 -31.80 4.71
CA PHE A 728 6.47 -31.17 3.91
C PHE A 728 7.09 -32.16 2.93
N ALA A 729 7.37 -33.39 3.37
CA ALA A 729 7.94 -34.43 2.50
C ALA A 729 7.00 -34.77 1.34
N GLU A 730 5.71 -34.96 1.61
CA GLU A 730 4.68 -35.19 0.59
C GLU A 730 4.56 -34.01 -0.38
N LYS A 731 4.48 -32.77 0.13
CA LYS A 731 4.37 -31.58 -0.72
C LYS A 731 5.58 -31.37 -1.63
N TYR A 732 6.78 -31.72 -1.17
CA TYR A 732 8.03 -31.51 -1.90
C TYR A 732 8.52 -32.75 -2.67
N GLU A 733 7.68 -33.80 -2.77
CA GLU A 733 8.02 -35.09 -3.37
C GLU A 733 9.38 -35.60 -2.85
N ALA A 734 9.51 -35.63 -1.53
CA ALA A 734 10.74 -35.90 -0.80
C ALA A 734 10.50 -36.96 0.29
N LEU A 735 11.58 -37.47 0.87
CA LEU A 735 11.52 -38.27 2.09
C LEU A 735 11.54 -37.36 3.34
N PRO A 736 10.84 -37.75 4.42
CA PRO A 736 10.86 -37.00 5.67
C PRO A 736 12.27 -36.72 6.18
N ALA A 737 12.46 -35.53 6.76
CA ALA A 737 13.70 -35.14 7.42
C ALA A 737 14.05 -36.13 8.54
N VAL A 738 15.34 -36.43 8.68
CA VAL A 738 15.88 -37.16 9.82
C VAL A 738 16.46 -36.13 10.78
N TYR A 739 16.00 -36.14 12.03
CA TYR A 739 16.43 -35.17 13.05
C TYR A 739 16.73 -35.87 14.38
N PRO A 740 17.48 -35.23 15.28
CA PRO A 740 17.77 -35.79 16.61
C PRO A 740 16.50 -36.07 17.41
N ASP A 741 16.44 -37.22 18.10
CA ASP A 741 15.28 -37.65 18.89
C ASP A 741 14.82 -36.63 19.94
N ALA A 742 15.74 -35.79 20.43
CA ALA A 742 15.44 -34.71 21.37
C ALA A 742 14.40 -33.72 20.83
N TRP A 743 14.29 -33.53 19.51
CA TRP A 743 13.33 -32.60 18.92
C TRP A 743 11.89 -33.05 19.12
N ASN A 744 11.63 -34.36 19.23
CA ASN A 744 10.30 -34.91 19.53
C ASN A 744 9.77 -34.51 20.92
N ARG A 745 10.66 -34.04 21.81
CA ARG A 745 10.30 -33.63 23.18
C ARG A 745 9.96 -32.14 23.28
N ILE A 746 10.14 -31.38 22.18
CA ILE A 746 9.84 -29.95 22.16
C ILE A 746 8.32 -29.78 22.11
N THR A 747 7.80 -29.06 23.10
CA THR A 747 6.39 -28.72 23.21
C THR A 747 6.07 -27.41 22.47
N LYS A 748 4.78 -27.19 22.17
CA LYS A 748 4.29 -25.92 21.63
C LYS A 748 4.65 -24.73 22.52
N ASP A 749 4.59 -24.91 23.85
CA ASP A 749 4.94 -23.85 24.81
C ASP A 749 6.43 -23.52 24.78
N GLN A 750 7.30 -24.54 24.66
CA GLN A 750 8.74 -24.32 24.46
C GLN A 750 9.04 -23.62 23.13
N ALA A 751 8.32 -23.97 22.06
CA ALA A 751 8.39 -23.26 20.79
C ALA A 751 8.00 -21.78 20.93
N LEU A 752 6.93 -21.48 21.68
CA LEU A 752 6.51 -20.10 21.95
C LEU A 752 7.53 -19.32 22.81
N ILE A 753 8.09 -19.95 23.86
CA ILE A 753 9.14 -19.35 24.70
C ILE A 753 10.38 -19.05 23.85
N SER A 754 10.78 -20.00 23.00
CA SER A 754 11.89 -19.81 22.06
C SER A 754 11.63 -18.65 21.10
N LEU A 755 10.41 -18.53 20.59
CA LEU A 755 10.02 -17.41 19.73
C LEU A 755 10.13 -16.07 20.45
N LYS A 756 9.61 -15.96 21.69
CA LYS A 756 9.76 -14.75 22.50
C LYS A 756 11.21 -14.36 22.71
N TYR A 757 12.07 -15.33 23.01
CA TYR A 757 13.50 -15.10 23.21
C TYR A 757 14.18 -14.56 21.94
N VAL A 758 13.91 -15.15 20.77
CA VAL A 758 14.50 -14.71 19.49
C VAL A 758 14.15 -13.26 19.16
N PHE A 759 12.92 -12.84 19.48
CA PHE A 759 12.42 -11.48 19.21
C PHE A 759 12.53 -10.54 20.42
N ASN A 760 13.25 -10.92 21.48
CA ASN A 760 13.41 -10.13 22.72
C ASN A 760 12.09 -9.67 23.36
N ILE A 761 11.03 -10.47 23.25
CA ILE A 761 9.72 -10.20 23.85
C ILE A 761 9.73 -10.64 25.31
N GLN A 762 9.39 -9.72 26.22
CA GLN A 762 9.28 -10.00 27.66
C GLN A 762 8.07 -10.86 28.02
#